data_AF-A0A3M1D563-F1
#
_entry.id   AF-A0A3M1D563-F1
#
_cell.length_a   1.000
_cell.length_b   1.000
_cell.length_c   1.000
_cell.angle_alpha   90.00
_cell.angle_beta   90.00
_cell.angle_gamma   90.00
#
_symmetry.space_group_name_H-M   'P 1'
#
loop_
_entity.id
_entity.type
_entity.pdbx_description
1 polymer ?
#
loop_
_entity_poly.entity_id
_entity_poly.type
_entity_poly.pdbx_seq_one_letter_code
_entity_poly.pdbx_strand_id
1 'polypeptide(L)'
;RIRSGFALLAPLALALSPQFVIWNASGLENSLYVLLLVASLWRLLVEAEVERAGGRAAPGSAVLLTLLMMSRPEGMMYAAAAVAGRLLVATRTRCLRPLGTWLLVLVVPFALYNGWRFWYFGWPLPNTYYAKAGSGVTTFHPFGWEGWGWKQVKNYFITHRLVVALPLLPIAMTGLRGWRRGVSIAAIAWLSVVVLWDGKEGLGPGRIPDFWRDIQQHWDHIRVWSLLGWAIVVGLVNFGRRGWLARGLLWCFFCGGIFFHVYTGHEWMKAWRWFNIIGMSMFPLMVVGLAELLDGIPLLDRLLPVPRSRWRLPAWTLAVLPVAVAFASVEVQRTIAFAENPETSVRDIHRRVAYMSWVQRRLDLDNVTLLDVDMGAHMFFSGWRLLDQAGLIDVPFAHHRKYDKPFMREYLFKEQRPDFAHVHSNWARATRIPTYPEWKQGWLEIPGYPIGGRKLHVGNHIRKDHLVTQGEQFDQPDVEFEGGVRLLFADVRSPIVPNGGRLYVHLVFDGQRQADGFQVLAFLDDGQGHRSVAALDPGYGWYPPEEWKRRDQVHGYFRMPVGAALPPGRYRLGIALVDEATGRVRAVRQVDGEEPPEAPTIYLPGEFLLPGVEVEVTSLPRALAEAVADHEAAMDAAARGDCDRVWPLFKDATRHVLADTDWRAEHEGAVRTALARCLARRADSARDRDARARDLVEAMRWDHRAPGLTARTRPLAAELVAEGDAFFAAEDWAQAYDRYALALQLDPRLSHVRRRAEEARDYKLDIRRPGEPYPPPRRPRG
;
A
#
# COMPACT_ATOMS: atom_id res chain seq x y z
N ARG A 1 -1.02 -8.35 -48.58
CA ARG A 1 -2.12 -7.46 -48.13
C ARG A 1 -2.72 -8.15 -46.92
N ILE A 2 -2.36 -7.75 -45.70
CA ILE A 2 -3.05 -8.28 -44.51
C ILE A 2 -4.51 -7.81 -44.65
N ARG A 3 -5.43 -8.75 -44.83
CA ARG A 3 -6.85 -8.45 -45.01
C ARG A 3 -7.32 -7.79 -43.72
N SER A 4 -8.05 -6.67 -43.79
CA SER A 4 -8.32 -5.79 -42.64
C SER A 4 -8.82 -6.51 -41.38
N GLY A 5 -9.61 -7.59 -41.53
CA GLY A 5 -10.07 -8.42 -40.40
C GLY A 5 -8.99 -9.29 -39.74
N PHE A 6 -7.93 -9.69 -40.44
CA PHE A 6 -6.82 -10.48 -39.86
C PHE A 6 -5.99 -9.64 -38.87
N ALA A 7 -5.87 -8.34 -39.12
CA ALA A 7 -5.18 -7.43 -38.21
C ALA A 7 -5.88 -7.33 -36.83
N LEU A 8 -7.17 -7.62 -36.75
CA LEU A 8 -7.96 -7.62 -35.50
C LEU A 8 -7.61 -8.78 -34.56
N LEU A 9 -6.82 -9.77 -35.00
CA LEU A 9 -6.38 -10.86 -34.14
C LEU A 9 -5.45 -10.38 -33.01
N ALA A 10 -4.64 -9.34 -33.26
CA ALA A 10 -3.75 -8.78 -32.24
C ALA A 10 -4.53 -8.08 -31.10
N PRO A 11 -5.46 -7.15 -31.36
CA PRO A 11 -6.29 -6.58 -30.30
C PRO A 11 -7.23 -7.61 -29.67
N LEU A 12 -7.69 -8.64 -30.40
CA LEU A 12 -8.45 -9.74 -29.80
C LEU A 12 -7.60 -10.55 -28.80
N ALA A 13 -6.36 -10.90 -29.16
CA ALA A 13 -5.45 -11.59 -28.26
C ALA A 13 -5.13 -10.77 -27.00
N LEU A 14 -5.00 -9.44 -27.15
CA LEU A 14 -4.88 -8.52 -26.02
C LEU A 14 -6.16 -8.48 -25.16
N ALA A 15 -7.34 -8.40 -25.77
CA ALA A 15 -8.60 -8.36 -25.02
C ALA A 15 -8.87 -9.65 -24.22
N LEU A 16 -8.44 -10.80 -24.75
CA LEU A 16 -8.55 -12.10 -24.07
C LEU A 16 -7.45 -12.33 -23.02
N SER A 17 -6.39 -11.53 -23.02
CA SER A 17 -5.25 -11.70 -22.14
C SER A 17 -5.58 -11.27 -20.69
N PRO A 18 -5.52 -12.15 -19.70
CA PRO A 18 -5.84 -11.84 -18.31
C PRO A 18 -4.85 -10.84 -17.72
N GLN A 19 -3.55 -10.97 -18.02
CA GLN A 19 -2.55 -9.99 -17.61
C GLN A 19 -2.83 -8.61 -18.19
N PHE A 20 -3.37 -8.51 -19.41
CA PHE A 20 -3.77 -7.22 -19.95
C PHE A 20 -5.00 -6.68 -19.21
N VAL A 21 -6.07 -7.46 -19.10
CA VAL A 21 -7.33 -7.01 -18.49
C VAL A 21 -7.15 -6.65 -17.01
N ILE A 22 -6.54 -7.53 -16.21
CA ILE A 22 -6.39 -7.36 -14.76
C ILE A 22 -5.58 -6.10 -14.44
N TRP A 23 -4.41 -5.95 -15.06
CA TRP A 23 -3.47 -4.88 -14.70
C TRP A 23 -3.85 -3.52 -15.27
N ASN A 24 -4.65 -3.48 -16.34
CA ASN A 24 -5.22 -2.22 -16.83
C ASN A 24 -6.50 -1.81 -16.07
N ALA A 25 -7.13 -2.75 -15.35
CA ALA A 25 -8.27 -2.48 -14.46
C ALA A 25 -7.86 -2.29 -12.98
N SER A 26 -6.58 -2.45 -12.63
CA SER A 26 -6.12 -2.43 -11.23
C SER A 26 -6.00 -1.04 -10.60
N GLY A 27 -6.52 0.02 -11.24
CA GLY A 27 -6.46 1.41 -10.75
C GLY A 27 -5.06 2.04 -10.81
N LEU A 28 -4.11 1.42 -11.51
CA LEU A 28 -2.75 1.94 -11.74
C LEU A 28 -2.65 2.65 -13.09
N GLU A 29 -1.53 3.31 -13.33
CA GLU A 29 -1.18 4.04 -14.55
C GLU A 29 -0.99 3.15 -15.80
N ASN A 30 -1.13 1.81 -15.68
CA ASN A 30 -0.87 0.85 -16.75
C ASN A 30 -1.69 1.12 -18.02
N SER A 31 -2.97 1.48 -17.90
CA SER A 31 -3.86 1.76 -19.04
C SER A 31 -3.41 2.97 -19.83
N LEU A 32 -3.07 4.06 -19.12
CA LEU A 32 -2.48 5.24 -19.72
C LEU A 32 -1.11 4.91 -20.35
N TYR A 33 -0.27 4.14 -19.65
CA TYR A 33 1.05 3.76 -20.13
C TYR A 33 0.98 2.98 -21.46
N VAL A 34 0.13 1.95 -21.52
CA VAL A 34 -0.07 1.15 -22.73
C VAL A 34 -0.63 2.00 -23.87
N LEU A 35 -1.62 2.86 -23.58
CA LEU A 35 -2.20 3.77 -24.58
C LEU A 35 -1.10 4.66 -25.19
N LEU A 36 -0.29 5.31 -24.35
CA LEU A 36 0.81 6.18 -24.78
C LEU A 36 1.88 5.39 -25.57
N LEU A 37 2.19 4.16 -25.16
CA LEU A 37 3.16 3.31 -25.86
C LEU A 37 2.70 2.96 -27.28
N VAL A 38 1.45 2.54 -27.44
CA VAL A 38 0.90 2.17 -28.76
C VAL A 38 0.65 3.41 -29.62
N ALA A 39 0.09 4.47 -29.03
CA ALA A 39 -0.18 5.73 -29.73
C ALA A 39 1.12 6.39 -30.22
N SER A 40 2.18 6.41 -29.40
CA SER A 40 3.48 6.95 -29.81
C SER A 40 4.10 6.15 -30.95
N LEU A 41 4.05 4.82 -30.90
CA LEU A 41 4.54 3.96 -31.97
C LEU A 41 3.78 4.21 -33.28
N TRP A 42 2.44 4.20 -33.23
CA TRP A 42 1.60 4.49 -34.40
C TRP A 42 1.92 5.87 -34.98
N ARG A 43 1.95 6.90 -34.13
CA ARG A 43 2.20 8.27 -34.55
C ARG A 43 3.60 8.42 -35.16
N LEU A 44 4.62 7.77 -34.60
CA LEU A 44 5.99 7.76 -35.12
C LEU A 44 6.04 7.18 -36.53
N LEU A 45 5.30 6.10 -36.79
CA LEU A 45 5.21 5.49 -38.11
C LEU A 45 4.55 6.43 -39.12
N VAL A 46 3.44 7.08 -38.75
CA VAL A 46 2.78 8.08 -39.60
C VAL A 46 3.71 9.26 -39.92
N GLU A 47 4.42 9.78 -38.93
CA GLU A 47 5.41 10.86 -39.12
C GLU A 47 6.52 10.44 -40.09
N ALA A 48 7.03 9.22 -39.92
CA ALA A 48 8.05 8.67 -40.80
C ALA A 48 7.56 8.41 -42.24
N GLU A 49 6.26 8.15 -42.46
CA GLU A 49 5.67 8.06 -43.79
C GLU A 49 5.56 9.41 -44.47
N VAL A 50 5.06 10.42 -43.75
CA VAL A 50 4.96 11.81 -44.26
C VAL A 50 6.33 12.36 -44.65
N GLU A 51 7.35 12.16 -43.82
CA GLU A 51 8.71 12.64 -44.10
C GLU A 51 9.37 11.91 -45.28
N ARG A 52 9.11 10.60 -45.43
CA ARG A 52 9.59 9.85 -46.61
C ARG A 52 8.91 10.31 -47.90
N ALA A 53 7.68 10.82 -47.81
CA ALA A 53 6.98 11.44 -48.92
C ALA A 53 7.43 12.90 -49.18
N GLY A 54 8.42 13.41 -48.45
CA GLY A 54 8.93 14.78 -48.57
C GLY A 54 8.12 15.83 -47.81
N GLY A 55 7.08 15.43 -47.08
CA GLY A 55 6.27 16.31 -46.24
C GLY A 55 6.92 16.63 -44.89
N ARG A 56 6.39 17.64 -44.19
CA ARG A 56 6.81 17.99 -42.83
C ARG A 56 5.79 17.50 -41.82
N ALA A 57 6.18 16.51 -41.01
CA ALA A 57 5.32 15.99 -39.95
C ALA A 57 5.47 16.79 -38.64
N ALA A 58 4.37 17.04 -37.94
CA ALA A 58 4.41 17.54 -36.57
C ALA A 58 4.92 16.44 -35.61
N PRO A 59 5.77 16.72 -34.62
CA PRO A 59 6.41 15.73 -33.74
C PRO A 59 5.47 15.23 -32.61
N GLY A 60 4.27 14.78 -32.97
CA GLY A 60 3.28 14.27 -32.01
C GLY A 60 3.76 13.00 -31.30
N SER A 61 4.57 12.16 -31.94
CA SER A 61 5.14 10.97 -31.31
C SER A 61 6.12 11.31 -30.20
N ALA A 62 6.87 12.42 -30.34
CA ALA A 62 7.75 12.92 -29.28
C ALA A 62 6.93 13.34 -28.06
N VAL A 63 5.82 14.07 -28.25
CA VAL A 63 4.91 14.45 -27.15
C VAL A 63 4.40 13.22 -26.40
N LEU A 64 3.92 12.21 -27.14
CA LEU A 64 3.39 10.98 -26.54
C LEU A 64 4.48 10.17 -25.81
N LEU A 65 5.70 10.10 -26.34
CA LEU A 65 6.84 9.46 -25.66
C LEU A 65 7.29 10.24 -24.42
N THR A 66 7.24 11.57 -24.45
CA THR A 66 7.50 12.40 -23.29
C THR A 66 6.52 12.08 -22.16
N LEU A 67 5.23 12.03 -22.48
CA LEU A 67 4.19 11.63 -21.51
C LEU A 67 4.39 10.19 -21.02
N LEU A 68 4.80 9.26 -21.91
CA LEU A 68 5.12 7.89 -21.55
C LEU A 68 6.26 7.82 -20.51
N MET A 69 7.35 8.53 -20.76
CA MET A 69 8.50 8.62 -19.83
C MET A 69 8.14 9.30 -18.51
N MET A 70 7.21 10.26 -18.51
CA MET A 70 6.72 10.90 -17.28
C MET A 70 5.84 9.97 -16.46
N SER A 71 5.07 9.08 -17.11
CA SER A 71 4.23 8.13 -16.40
C SER A 71 5.04 7.03 -15.69
N ARG A 72 6.08 6.47 -16.35
CA ARG A 72 6.92 5.41 -15.76
C ARG A 72 8.37 5.45 -16.30
N PRO A 73 9.39 5.12 -15.48
CA PRO A 73 10.79 5.25 -15.86
C PRO A 73 11.22 4.33 -17.01
N GLU A 74 10.63 3.14 -17.15
CA GLU A 74 10.92 2.23 -18.26
C GLU A 74 10.47 2.77 -19.63
N GLY A 75 9.64 3.82 -19.65
CA GLY A 75 9.30 4.57 -20.86
C GLY A 75 10.54 5.08 -21.61
N MET A 76 11.64 5.37 -20.87
CA MET A 76 12.91 5.81 -21.45
C MET A 76 13.50 4.79 -22.42
N MET A 77 13.34 3.49 -22.13
CA MET A 77 13.83 2.41 -22.99
C MET A 77 13.09 2.40 -24.34
N TYR A 78 11.77 2.57 -24.31
CA TYR A 78 10.96 2.66 -25.52
C TYR A 78 11.24 3.94 -26.30
N ALA A 79 11.47 5.06 -25.61
CA ALA A 79 11.91 6.31 -26.22
C ALA A 79 13.28 6.17 -26.91
N ALA A 80 14.24 5.44 -26.30
CA ALA A 80 15.53 5.17 -26.92
C ALA A 80 15.40 4.37 -28.22
N ALA A 81 14.54 3.34 -28.25
CA ALA A 81 14.22 2.59 -29.46
C ALA A 81 13.54 3.49 -30.53
N ALA A 82 12.66 4.39 -30.12
CA ALA A 82 12.05 5.39 -31.01
C ALA A 82 13.09 6.38 -31.58
N VAL A 83 14.02 6.88 -30.76
CA VAL A 83 15.15 7.73 -31.20
C VAL A 83 15.96 7.02 -32.28
N ALA A 84 16.32 5.74 -32.06
CA ALA A 84 17.03 4.95 -33.05
C ALA A 84 16.23 4.82 -34.36
N GLY A 85 14.92 4.56 -34.27
CA GLY A 85 14.02 4.53 -35.44
C GLY A 85 13.97 5.87 -36.19
N ARG A 86 13.88 6.99 -35.47
CA ARG A 86 13.89 8.35 -36.04
C ARG A 86 15.23 8.69 -36.69
N LEU A 87 16.35 8.30 -36.07
CA LEU A 87 17.68 8.45 -36.64
C LEU A 87 17.79 7.71 -37.97
N LEU A 88 17.32 6.45 -38.04
CA LEU A 88 17.32 5.66 -39.27
C LEU A 88 16.45 6.27 -40.37
N VAL A 89 15.33 6.91 -40.02
CA VAL A 89 14.49 7.67 -40.97
C VAL A 89 15.26 8.88 -41.48
N ALA A 90 15.82 9.69 -40.59
CA ALA A 90 16.56 10.91 -40.92
C ALA A 90 17.79 10.61 -41.81
N THR A 91 18.51 9.52 -41.54
CA THR A 91 19.63 9.07 -42.40
C THR A 91 19.16 8.66 -43.79
N ARG A 92 17.96 8.06 -43.91
CA ARG A 92 17.40 7.64 -45.21
C ARG A 92 16.87 8.81 -46.02
N THR A 93 16.25 9.79 -45.37
CA THR A 93 15.74 11.02 -46.00
C THR A 93 16.82 12.10 -46.15
N ARG A 94 18.03 11.86 -45.61
CA ARG A 94 19.17 12.80 -45.57
C ARG A 94 18.80 14.16 -44.98
N CYS A 95 17.89 14.17 -43.99
CA CYS A 95 17.39 15.40 -43.37
C CYS A 95 17.35 15.26 -41.85
N LEU A 96 18.26 15.95 -41.16
CA LEU A 96 18.38 15.91 -39.70
C LEU A 96 17.49 16.94 -38.98
N ARG A 97 16.98 17.94 -39.70
CA ARG A 97 16.19 19.03 -39.09
C ARG A 97 14.92 18.52 -38.38
N PRO A 98 14.10 17.62 -38.97
CA PRO A 98 12.96 17.03 -38.27
C PRO A 98 13.34 16.20 -37.05
N LEU A 99 14.51 15.52 -37.08
CA LEU A 99 15.04 14.80 -35.93
C LEU A 99 15.41 15.77 -34.79
N GLY A 100 16.07 16.89 -35.10
CA GLY A 100 16.40 17.93 -34.12
C GLY A 100 15.16 18.53 -33.45
N THR A 101 14.14 18.93 -34.23
CA THR A 101 12.87 19.41 -33.66
C THR A 101 12.19 18.33 -32.80
N TRP A 102 12.19 17.08 -33.26
CA TRP A 102 11.60 15.96 -32.52
C TRP A 102 12.33 15.69 -31.20
N LEU A 103 13.66 15.71 -31.18
CA LEU A 103 14.47 15.53 -29.97
C LEU A 103 14.26 16.66 -28.97
N LEU A 104 14.11 17.91 -29.43
CA LEU A 104 13.80 19.04 -28.55
C LEU A 104 12.43 18.86 -27.87
N VAL A 105 11.41 18.45 -28.62
CA VAL A 105 10.07 18.17 -28.08
C VAL A 105 10.05 16.97 -27.13
N LEU A 106 10.95 16.01 -27.33
CA LEU A 106 11.12 14.87 -26.42
C LEU A 106 11.83 15.29 -25.11
N VAL A 107 13.00 15.92 -25.23
CA VAL A 107 13.93 16.12 -24.12
C VAL A 107 13.57 17.33 -23.26
N VAL A 108 13.18 18.45 -23.86
CA VAL A 108 12.96 19.70 -23.11
C VAL A 108 11.82 19.55 -22.08
N PRO A 109 10.61 19.09 -22.43
CA PRO A 109 9.54 18.98 -21.43
C PRO A 109 9.84 17.88 -20.40
N PHE A 110 10.52 16.81 -20.80
CA PHE A 110 10.95 15.77 -19.87
C PHE A 110 11.97 16.29 -18.85
N ALA A 111 12.96 17.06 -19.29
CA ALA A 111 13.95 17.69 -18.42
C ALA A 111 13.31 18.72 -17.49
N LEU A 112 12.40 19.56 -18.00
CA LEU A 112 11.65 20.53 -17.20
C LEU A 112 10.79 19.83 -16.12
N TYR A 113 10.11 18.74 -16.47
CA TYR A 113 9.33 17.95 -15.52
C TYR A 113 10.19 17.32 -14.43
N ASN A 114 11.35 16.75 -14.77
CA ASN A 114 12.25 16.18 -13.77
C ASN A 114 12.91 17.26 -12.90
N GLY A 115 13.22 18.43 -13.48
CA GLY A 115 13.68 19.59 -12.72
C GLY A 115 12.63 20.07 -11.72
N TRP A 116 11.38 20.22 -12.15
CA TRP A 116 10.26 20.53 -11.27
C TRP A 116 10.06 19.46 -10.19
N ARG A 117 10.10 18.17 -10.57
CA ARG A 117 9.96 17.06 -9.63
C ARG A 117 11.06 17.09 -8.57
N PHE A 118 12.31 17.32 -8.96
CA PHE A 118 13.42 17.44 -8.01
C PHE A 118 13.23 18.62 -7.06
N TRP A 119 12.86 19.79 -7.59
CA TRP A 119 12.54 20.98 -6.79
C TRP A 119 11.37 20.75 -5.82
N TYR A 120 10.33 20.03 -6.24
CA TYR A 120 9.14 19.80 -5.43
C TYR A 120 9.36 18.73 -4.36
N PHE A 121 9.99 17.60 -4.72
CA PHE A 121 10.14 16.45 -3.83
C PHE A 121 11.45 16.44 -3.05
N GLY A 122 12.50 17.16 -3.46
CA GLY A 122 13.80 17.19 -2.77
C GLY A 122 14.76 16.04 -3.08
N TRP A 123 14.29 14.96 -3.74
CA TRP A 123 15.09 13.80 -4.16
C TRP A 123 15.03 13.56 -5.67
N PRO A 124 16.13 13.07 -6.29
CA PRO A 124 16.18 12.82 -7.73
C PRO A 124 15.30 11.64 -8.16
N LEU A 125 15.04 10.66 -7.29
CA LEU A 125 14.26 9.45 -7.58
C LEU A 125 13.11 9.30 -6.57
N PRO A 126 11.99 8.64 -6.93
CA PRO A 126 10.84 8.53 -6.03
C PRO A 126 11.17 7.59 -4.87
N ASN A 127 10.45 7.70 -3.76
CA ASN A 127 10.63 6.83 -2.58
C ASN A 127 10.58 5.33 -2.94
N THR A 128 9.72 4.95 -3.88
CA THR A 128 9.63 3.56 -4.37
C THR A 128 10.94 3.05 -4.95
N TYR A 129 11.77 3.91 -5.55
CA TYR A 129 13.12 3.53 -6.00
C TYR A 129 14.04 3.26 -4.80
N TYR A 130 14.08 4.15 -3.81
CA TYR A 130 14.94 3.96 -2.63
C TYR A 130 14.54 2.74 -1.81
N ALA A 131 13.23 2.55 -1.59
CA ALA A 131 12.68 1.38 -0.90
C ALA A 131 12.97 0.05 -1.63
N LYS A 132 12.81 0.01 -2.96
CA LYS A 132 12.88 -1.25 -3.74
C LYS A 132 14.21 -1.53 -4.41
N ALA A 133 14.99 -0.51 -4.76
CA ALA A 133 16.22 -0.62 -5.55
C ALA A 133 17.45 0.05 -4.91
N GLY A 134 17.30 0.87 -3.85
CA GLY A 134 18.41 1.58 -3.22
C GLY A 134 19.46 0.63 -2.62
N SER A 135 20.75 0.85 -2.96
CA SER A 135 21.97 0.22 -2.43
C SER A 135 22.64 -0.97 -3.14
N GLY A 136 22.68 -0.99 -4.47
CA GLY A 136 23.77 -1.68 -5.20
C GLY A 136 23.70 -3.21 -5.30
N VAL A 137 22.62 -3.84 -4.83
CA VAL A 137 22.29 -5.22 -5.23
C VAL A 137 21.41 -5.13 -6.46
N THR A 138 22.02 -4.97 -7.64
CA THR A 138 21.29 -5.27 -8.87
C THR A 138 20.93 -6.75 -8.83
N THR A 139 19.65 -7.07 -8.87
CA THR A 139 19.11 -8.43 -9.07
C THR A 139 19.33 -8.91 -10.51
N PHE A 140 20.09 -8.15 -11.30
CA PHE A 140 20.44 -8.45 -12.67
C PHE A 140 21.49 -9.57 -12.71
N HIS A 141 20.99 -10.80 -12.71
CA HIS A 141 21.77 -12.01 -12.94
C HIS A 141 21.36 -12.61 -14.29
N PRO A 142 21.76 -12.00 -15.42
CA PRO A 142 21.29 -12.41 -16.74
C PRO A 142 21.72 -13.83 -17.11
N PHE A 143 22.78 -14.36 -16.49
CA PHE A 143 23.28 -15.71 -16.74
C PHE A 143 22.70 -16.78 -15.80
N GLY A 144 21.78 -16.42 -14.90
CA GLY A 144 21.04 -17.39 -14.09
C GLY A 144 19.73 -17.79 -14.77
N TRP A 145 19.75 -18.81 -15.64
CA TRP A 145 18.55 -19.23 -16.39
C TRP A 145 17.41 -19.72 -15.50
N GLU A 146 17.74 -20.38 -14.39
CA GLU A 146 16.75 -20.75 -13.35
C GLU A 146 16.54 -19.66 -12.30
N GLY A 147 17.20 -18.51 -12.45
CA GLY A 147 16.96 -17.30 -11.69
C GLY A 147 15.58 -16.71 -11.97
N TRP A 148 15.10 -15.88 -11.04
CA TRP A 148 13.71 -15.36 -11.07
C TRP A 148 13.32 -14.66 -12.38
N GLY A 149 14.22 -13.84 -12.96
CA GLY A 149 13.95 -13.13 -14.22
C GLY A 149 13.59 -14.06 -15.38
N TRP A 150 14.48 -15.00 -15.72
CA TRP A 150 14.24 -15.95 -16.81
C TRP A 150 13.16 -16.98 -16.47
N LYS A 151 13.08 -17.42 -15.22
CA LYS A 151 12.04 -18.34 -14.75
C LYS A 151 10.65 -17.76 -14.96
N GLN A 152 10.44 -16.48 -14.68
CA GLN A 152 9.15 -15.82 -14.91
C GLN A 152 8.83 -15.71 -16.41
N VAL A 153 9.80 -15.37 -17.26
CA VAL A 153 9.61 -15.38 -18.73
C VAL A 153 9.19 -16.77 -19.20
N LYS A 154 9.97 -17.80 -18.86
CA LYS A 154 9.69 -19.21 -19.20
C LYS A 154 8.29 -19.63 -18.74
N ASN A 155 7.98 -19.37 -17.47
CA ASN A 155 6.69 -19.74 -16.89
C ASN A 155 5.53 -19.02 -17.56
N TYR A 156 5.65 -17.73 -17.87
CA TYR A 156 4.62 -17.02 -18.63
C TYR A 156 4.32 -17.72 -19.97
N PHE A 157 5.35 -17.96 -20.79
CA PHE A 157 5.16 -18.60 -22.09
C PHE A 157 4.59 -20.02 -21.96
N ILE A 158 4.99 -20.80 -20.94
CA ILE A 158 4.47 -22.16 -20.71
C ILE A 158 3.03 -22.12 -20.20
N THR A 159 2.75 -21.31 -19.18
CA THR A 159 1.44 -21.18 -18.52
C THR A 159 0.36 -20.75 -19.50
N HIS A 160 0.69 -19.84 -20.41
CA HIS A 160 -0.20 -19.34 -21.46
C HIS A 160 -0.10 -20.13 -22.77
N ARG A 161 0.66 -21.24 -22.79
CA ARG A 161 0.91 -22.08 -23.98
C ARG A 161 1.46 -21.29 -25.18
N LEU A 162 2.07 -20.13 -24.97
CA LEU A 162 2.66 -19.28 -26.00
C LEU A 162 4.00 -19.81 -26.53
N VAL A 163 4.61 -20.82 -25.89
CA VAL A 163 5.83 -21.49 -26.39
C VAL A 163 5.64 -21.97 -27.83
N VAL A 164 4.47 -22.52 -28.18
CA VAL A 164 4.20 -23.00 -29.55
C VAL A 164 4.10 -21.86 -30.58
N ALA A 165 3.86 -20.64 -30.12
CA ALA A 165 3.78 -19.44 -30.96
C ALA A 165 5.12 -18.70 -31.09
N LEU A 166 6.16 -19.06 -30.30
CA LEU A 166 7.49 -18.44 -30.38
C LEU A 166 8.11 -18.46 -31.79
N PRO A 167 7.97 -19.54 -32.61
CA PRO A 167 8.48 -19.54 -33.98
C PRO A 167 7.90 -18.44 -34.87
N LEU A 168 6.73 -17.90 -34.54
CA LEU A 168 6.12 -16.80 -35.31
C LEU A 168 6.92 -15.50 -35.19
N LEU A 169 7.68 -15.30 -34.12
CA LEU A 169 8.49 -14.10 -33.90
C LEU A 169 9.62 -13.94 -34.94
N PRO A 170 10.55 -14.92 -35.13
CA PRO A 170 11.55 -14.83 -36.19
C PRO A 170 10.91 -14.82 -37.59
N ILE A 171 9.80 -15.54 -37.81
CA ILE A 171 9.05 -15.49 -39.08
C ILE A 171 8.52 -14.08 -39.36
N ALA A 172 7.99 -13.39 -38.34
CA ALA A 172 7.51 -12.01 -38.46
C ALA A 172 8.63 -11.05 -38.86
N MET A 173 9.87 -11.32 -38.45
CA MET A 173 11.01 -10.44 -38.74
C MET A 173 11.67 -10.77 -40.07
N THR A 174 11.84 -12.05 -40.40
CA THR A 174 12.66 -12.50 -41.53
C THR A 174 11.84 -13.01 -42.71
N GLY A 175 10.59 -13.44 -42.49
CA GLY A 175 9.69 -14.06 -43.47
C GLY A 175 10.08 -15.49 -43.86
N LEU A 176 9.36 -16.09 -44.82
CA LEU A 176 9.60 -17.47 -45.28
C LEU A 176 10.03 -17.57 -46.76
N ARG A 177 10.46 -16.46 -47.38
CA ARG A 177 10.81 -16.40 -48.81
C ARG A 177 12.27 -15.98 -49.01
N GLY A 178 12.88 -16.52 -50.07
CA GLY A 178 14.27 -16.22 -50.46
C GLY A 178 15.30 -16.68 -49.42
N TRP A 179 16.50 -16.08 -49.46
CA TRP A 179 17.61 -16.42 -48.55
C TRP A 179 17.27 -16.21 -47.06
N ARG A 180 16.37 -15.27 -46.76
CA ARG A 180 15.94 -14.96 -45.39
C ARG A 180 15.21 -16.11 -44.71
N ARG A 181 14.58 -17.02 -45.49
CA ARG A 181 13.97 -18.25 -44.96
C ARG A 181 14.97 -19.10 -44.19
N GLY A 182 16.22 -19.18 -44.67
CA GLY A 182 17.27 -19.92 -43.99
C GLY A 182 17.56 -19.36 -42.60
N VAL A 183 17.57 -18.03 -42.47
CA VAL A 183 17.73 -17.34 -41.18
C VAL A 183 16.57 -17.64 -40.24
N SER A 184 15.32 -17.60 -40.72
CA SER A 184 14.15 -17.93 -39.88
C SER A 184 14.20 -19.38 -39.41
N ILE A 185 14.49 -20.33 -40.30
CA ILE A 185 14.59 -21.75 -39.94
C ILE A 185 15.70 -21.97 -38.93
N ALA A 186 16.88 -21.38 -39.15
CA ALA A 186 18.00 -21.49 -38.23
C ALA A 186 17.69 -20.85 -36.86
N ALA A 187 17.05 -19.68 -36.84
CA ALA A 187 16.61 -19.02 -35.61
C ALA A 187 15.58 -19.87 -34.85
N ILE A 188 14.60 -20.47 -35.55
CA ILE A 188 13.60 -21.35 -34.94
C ILE A 188 14.25 -22.61 -34.39
N ALA A 189 15.09 -23.28 -35.17
CA ALA A 189 15.80 -24.49 -34.73
C ALA A 189 16.64 -24.19 -33.48
N TRP A 190 17.35 -23.07 -33.48
CA TRP A 190 18.16 -22.65 -32.34
C TRP A 190 17.31 -22.28 -31.12
N LEU A 191 16.24 -21.50 -31.30
CA LEU A 191 15.30 -21.17 -30.22
C LEU A 191 14.70 -22.43 -29.60
N SER A 192 14.32 -23.43 -30.42
CA SER A 192 13.82 -24.71 -29.93
C SER A 192 14.85 -25.42 -29.06
N VAL A 193 16.11 -25.49 -29.49
CA VAL A 193 17.21 -26.10 -28.70
C VAL A 193 17.41 -25.34 -27.39
N VAL A 194 17.54 -24.02 -27.44
CA VAL A 194 17.89 -23.20 -26.28
C VAL A 194 16.76 -23.12 -25.25
N VAL A 195 15.50 -23.09 -25.70
CA VAL A 195 14.33 -22.95 -24.81
C VAL A 195 13.83 -24.31 -24.28
N LEU A 196 13.85 -25.35 -25.10
CA LEU A 196 13.25 -26.65 -24.76
C LEU A 196 14.26 -27.64 -24.18
N TRP A 197 15.56 -27.46 -24.41
CA TRP A 197 16.59 -28.37 -23.90
C TRP A 197 17.43 -27.70 -22.82
N ASP A 198 17.64 -28.40 -21.72
CA ASP A 198 18.43 -27.96 -20.57
C ASP A 198 19.96 -28.15 -20.75
N GLY A 199 20.38 -28.75 -21.88
CA GLY A 199 21.78 -29.08 -22.18
C GLY A 199 22.28 -30.35 -21.49
N LYS A 200 21.41 -31.06 -20.76
CA LYS A 200 21.75 -32.23 -19.92
C LYS A 200 20.83 -33.43 -20.19
N GLU A 201 19.57 -33.18 -20.48
CA GLU A 201 18.51 -34.17 -20.67
C GLU A 201 18.86 -35.08 -21.86
N GLY A 202 18.80 -36.40 -21.63
CA GLY A 202 19.14 -37.42 -22.62
C GLY A 202 20.62 -37.83 -22.68
N LEU A 203 21.51 -37.17 -21.91
CA LEU A 203 22.94 -37.51 -21.85
C LEU A 203 23.25 -38.25 -20.54
N GLY A 204 23.42 -39.58 -20.60
CA GLY A 204 23.67 -40.41 -19.41
C GLY A 204 25.03 -40.14 -18.72
N PRO A 205 25.16 -40.43 -17.41
CA PRO A 205 26.44 -40.29 -16.71
C PRO A 205 27.50 -41.17 -17.38
N GLY A 206 28.62 -40.59 -17.82
CA GLY A 206 29.75 -41.31 -18.43
C GLY A 206 29.74 -41.40 -19.97
N ARG A 207 28.71 -40.89 -20.66
CA ARG A 207 28.66 -40.83 -22.14
C ARG A 207 28.88 -39.42 -22.72
N ILE A 208 29.30 -38.48 -21.88
CA ILE A 208 29.49 -37.08 -22.27
C ILE A 208 30.95 -36.87 -22.67
N PRO A 209 31.25 -36.55 -23.95
CA PRO A 209 32.60 -36.19 -24.36
C PRO A 209 33.14 -35.00 -23.56
N ASP A 210 34.44 -34.93 -23.32
CA ASP A 210 35.04 -33.87 -22.49
C ASP A 210 34.74 -32.47 -23.01
N PHE A 211 34.75 -32.26 -24.33
CA PHE A 211 34.37 -30.99 -24.95
C PHE A 211 32.92 -30.57 -24.63
N TRP A 212 32.01 -31.53 -24.41
CA TRP A 212 30.62 -31.24 -24.06
C TRP A 212 30.45 -30.92 -22.57
N ARG A 213 31.30 -31.49 -21.70
CA ARG A 213 31.31 -31.11 -20.27
C ARG A 213 31.64 -29.63 -20.11
N ASP A 214 32.59 -29.12 -20.88
CA ASP A 214 32.93 -27.69 -20.88
C ASP A 214 31.78 -26.82 -21.40
N ILE A 215 31.09 -27.25 -22.46
CA ILE A 215 29.88 -26.58 -22.98
C ILE A 215 28.77 -26.58 -21.92
N GLN A 216 28.58 -27.70 -21.21
CA GLN A 216 27.55 -27.86 -20.19
C GLN A 216 27.78 -26.92 -18.99
N GLN A 217 29.03 -26.74 -18.57
CA GLN A 217 29.39 -25.78 -17.51
C GLN A 217 29.05 -24.34 -17.89
N HIS A 218 29.17 -24.00 -19.18
CA HIS A 218 28.90 -22.66 -19.70
C HIS A 218 27.53 -22.53 -20.38
N TRP A 219 26.66 -23.53 -20.24
CA TRP A 219 25.43 -23.62 -21.04
C TRP A 219 24.52 -22.42 -20.87
N ASP A 220 24.34 -21.91 -19.65
CA ASP A 220 23.51 -20.73 -19.40
C ASP A 220 24.10 -19.46 -20.04
N HIS A 221 25.43 -19.32 -20.06
CA HIS A 221 26.10 -18.21 -20.75
C HIS A 221 25.90 -18.33 -22.26
N ILE A 222 26.12 -19.52 -22.83
CA ILE A 222 25.90 -19.81 -24.26
C ILE A 222 24.45 -19.51 -24.63
N ARG A 223 23.50 -19.95 -23.80
CA ARG A 223 22.07 -19.73 -23.98
C ARG A 223 21.74 -18.25 -24.06
N VAL A 224 22.17 -17.46 -23.08
CA VAL A 224 21.85 -16.04 -22.98
C VAL A 224 22.54 -15.23 -24.09
N TRP A 225 23.82 -15.46 -24.33
CA TRP A 225 24.55 -14.78 -25.40
C TRP A 225 24.01 -15.13 -26.78
N SER A 226 23.64 -16.39 -27.02
CA SER A 226 23.07 -16.80 -28.30
C SER A 226 21.66 -16.25 -28.51
N LEU A 227 20.82 -16.16 -27.48
CA LEU A 227 19.53 -15.47 -27.54
C LEU A 227 19.71 -14.00 -27.92
N LEU A 228 20.66 -13.30 -27.29
CA LEU A 228 20.98 -11.92 -27.64
C LEU A 228 21.51 -11.80 -29.08
N GLY A 229 22.43 -12.67 -29.47
CA GLY A 229 23.00 -12.72 -30.82
C GLY A 229 21.92 -12.93 -31.88
N TRP A 230 21.04 -13.91 -31.69
CA TRP A 230 19.90 -14.14 -32.59
C TRP A 230 18.92 -12.98 -32.58
N ALA A 231 18.68 -12.32 -31.43
CA ALA A 231 17.82 -11.16 -31.39
C ALA A 231 18.35 -9.99 -32.24
N ILE A 232 19.67 -9.78 -32.23
CA ILE A 232 20.35 -8.80 -33.08
C ILE A 232 20.27 -9.24 -34.55
N VAL A 233 20.66 -10.47 -34.89
CA VAL A 233 20.67 -10.98 -36.27
C VAL A 233 19.27 -10.90 -36.90
N VAL A 234 18.25 -11.40 -36.21
CA VAL A 234 16.86 -11.36 -36.68
C VAL A 234 16.37 -9.92 -36.86
N GLY A 235 16.75 -9.02 -35.95
CA GLY A 235 16.46 -7.59 -36.04
C GLY A 235 17.12 -6.91 -37.25
N LEU A 236 18.39 -7.20 -37.53
CA LEU A 236 19.14 -6.64 -38.65
C LEU A 236 18.65 -7.19 -40.01
N VAL A 237 18.36 -8.48 -40.10
CA VAL A 237 17.91 -9.12 -41.35
C VAL A 237 16.56 -8.55 -41.85
N ASN A 238 15.77 -7.97 -40.96
CA ASN A 238 14.53 -7.27 -41.30
C ASN A 238 14.74 -5.99 -42.14
N PHE A 239 15.93 -5.38 -42.15
CA PHE A 239 16.20 -4.18 -42.96
C PHE A 239 15.88 -4.40 -44.45
N GLY A 240 15.19 -3.45 -45.07
CA GLY A 240 14.79 -3.54 -46.48
C GLY A 240 13.57 -4.44 -46.74
N ARG A 241 12.96 -5.04 -45.72
CA ARG A 241 11.61 -5.64 -45.85
C ARG A 241 10.54 -4.55 -45.96
N ARG A 242 9.39 -4.91 -46.54
CA ARG A 242 8.20 -4.08 -46.47
C ARG A 242 7.78 -3.92 -45.01
N GLY A 243 7.62 -2.67 -44.58
CA GLY A 243 7.29 -2.34 -43.19
C GLY A 243 8.45 -2.59 -42.21
N TRP A 244 9.71 -2.61 -42.68
CA TRP A 244 10.88 -2.88 -41.84
C TRP A 244 10.93 -1.99 -40.59
N LEU A 245 10.53 -0.71 -40.69
CA LEU A 245 10.54 0.20 -39.54
C LEU A 245 9.54 -0.24 -38.46
N ALA A 246 8.30 -0.55 -38.85
CA ALA A 246 7.27 -1.01 -37.91
C ALA A 246 7.66 -2.34 -37.25
N ARG A 247 8.14 -3.30 -38.05
CA ARG A 247 8.64 -4.59 -37.54
C ARG A 247 9.83 -4.41 -36.60
N GLY A 248 10.78 -3.54 -36.98
CA GLY A 248 11.96 -3.25 -36.19
C GLY A 248 11.65 -2.58 -34.86
N LEU A 249 10.73 -1.63 -34.82
CA LEU A 249 10.31 -0.97 -33.57
C LEU A 249 9.55 -1.92 -32.65
N LEU A 250 8.59 -2.70 -33.20
CA LEU A 250 7.91 -3.74 -32.43
C LEU A 250 8.91 -4.76 -31.86
N TRP A 251 9.92 -5.16 -32.65
CA TRP A 251 10.99 -6.05 -32.19
C TRP A 251 11.81 -5.44 -31.06
N CYS A 252 12.24 -4.19 -31.19
CA CYS A 252 12.99 -3.50 -30.14
C CYS A 252 12.15 -3.35 -28.86
N PHE A 253 10.85 -3.06 -28.98
CA PHE A 253 9.95 -2.95 -27.84
C PHE A 253 9.76 -4.31 -27.14
N PHE A 254 9.64 -5.38 -27.91
CA PHE A 254 9.55 -6.75 -27.39
C PHE A 254 10.84 -7.15 -26.66
N CYS A 255 11.99 -7.04 -27.33
CA CYS A 255 13.29 -7.36 -26.74
C CYS A 255 13.61 -6.48 -25.52
N GLY A 256 13.29 -5.18 -25.59
CA GLY A 256 13.42 -4.26 -24.47
C GLY A 256 12.55 -4.67 -23.29
N GLY A 257 11.29 -5.02 -23.52
CA GLY A 257 10.40 -5.51 -22.46
C GLY A 257 10.90 -6.80 -21.79
N ILE A 258 11.41 -7.76 -22.58
CA ILE A 258 12.05 -8.98 -22.05
C ILE A 258 13.30 -8.63 -21.25
N PHE A 259 14.17 -7.77 -21.79
CA PHE A 259 15.36 -7.29 -21.08
C PHE A 259 15.00 -6.62 -19.76
N PHE A 260 14.03 -5.71 -19.74
CA PHE A 260 13.58 -5.02 -18.53
C PHE A 260 13.06 -6.00 -17.48
N HIS A 261 12.31 -7.02 -17.90
CA HIS A 261 11.84 -8.06 -17.00
C HIS A 261 12.99 -8.87 -16.38
N VAL A 262 14.00 -9.25 -17.18
CA VAL A 262 15.18 -9.95 -16.68
C VAL A 262 16.05 -9.03 -15.80
N TYR A 263 16.16 -7.75 -16.17
CA TYR A 263 16.90 -6.72 -15.45
C TYR A 263 16.36 -6.47 -14.06
N THR A 264 15.04 -6.30 -13.95
CA THR A 264 14.39 -6.10 -12.64
C THR A 264 14.46 -7.36 -11.77
N GLY A 265 14.51 -8.55 -12.37
CA GLY A 265 14.85 -9.81 -11.71
C GLY A 265 13.82 -10.30 -10.68
N HIS A 266 12.82 -9.49 -10.33
CA HIS A 266 11.79 -9.81 -9.35
C HIS A 266 10.45 -9.13 -9.71
N GLU A 267 9.45 -9.94 -10.00
CA GLU A 267 8.03 -9.58 -9.90
C GLU A 267 7.38 -10.61 -8.98
N TRP A 268 6.81 -10.12 -7.89
CA TRP A 268 6.18 -10.96 -6.86
C TRP A 268 4.67 -11.06 -7.06
N MET A 269 4.06 -10.12 -7.78
CA MET A 269 2.63 -10.14 -8.06
C MET A 269 2.28 -11.27 -9.03
N LYS A 270 1.17 -11.96 -8.76
CA LYS A 270 0.59 -12.98 -9.66
C LYS A 270 0.24 -12.39 -11.03
N ALA A 271 -0.20 -13.23 -11.97
CA ALA A 271 -0.77 -12.80 -13.26
C ALA A 271 0.13 -11.87 -14.12
N TRP A 272 1.45 -12.00 -14.03
CA TRP A 272 2.40 -11.55 -15.06
C TRP A 272 2.32 -10.06 -15.43
N ARG A 273 2.27 -9.16 -14.45
CA ARG A 273 2.06 -7.71 -14.67
C ARG A 273 2.85 -7.12 -15.83
N TRP A 274 4.16 -7.31 -15.90
CA TRP A 274 5.01 -6.74 -16.96
C TRP A 274 4.67 -7.25 -18.37
N PHE A 275 4.07 -8.43 -18.50
CA PHE A 275 3.63 -8.96 -19.78
C PHE A 275 2.40 -8.26 -20.34
N ASN A 276 1.71 -7.42 -19.56
CA ASN A 276 0.71 -6.50 -20.09
C ASN A 276 1.35 -5.50 -21.09
N ILE A 277 2.59 -5.07 -20.82
CA ILE A 277 3.33 -4.13 -21.66
C ILE A 277 3.98 -4.87 -22.84
N ILE A 278 4.61 -6.01 -22.57
CA ILE A 278 5.27 -6.85 -23.59
C ILE A 278 4.24 -7.29 -24.65
N GLY A 279 3.00 -7.61 -24.23
CA GLY A 279 1.90 -7.98 -25.11
C GLY A 279 1.65 -6.99 -26.25
N MET A 280 1.88 -5.68 -26.03
CA MET A 280 1.67 -4.63 -27.04
C MET A 280 2.56 -4.77 -28.28
N SER A 281 3.70 -5.42 -28.13
CA SER A 281 4.64 -5.68 -29.23
C SER A 281 4.64 -7.14 -29.66
N MET A 282 4.50 -8.04 -28.68
CA MET A 282 4.50 -9.49 -28.90
C MET A 282 3.33 -9.95 -29.77
N PHE A 283 2.08 -9.59 -29.44
CA PHE A 283 0.92 -10.08 -30.19
C PHE A 283 0.88 -9.56 -31.64
N PRO A 284 1.15 -8.27 -31.93
CA PRO A 284 1.29 -7.81 -33.32
C PRO A 284 2.37 -8.57 -34.09
N LEU A 285 3.53 -8.84 -33.48
CA LEU A 285 4.58 -9.63 -34.12
C LEU A 285 4.11 -11.06 -34.40
N MET A 286 3.49 -11.74 -33.44
CA MET A 286 2.96 -13.09 -33.62
C MET A 286 1.91 -13.14 -34.75
N VAL A 287 1.02 -12.15 -34.83
CA VAL A 287 0.02 -12.05 -35.91
C VAL A 287 0.70 -11.80 -37.26
N VAL A 288 1.69 -10.93 -37.35
CA VAL A 288 2.47 -10.74 -38.59
C VAL A 288 3.19 -12.02 -38.98
N GLY A 289 3.75 -12.76 -38.03
CA GLY A 289 4.40 -14.05 -38.24
C GLY A 289 3.42 -15.10 -38.75
N LEU A 290 2.22 -15.16 -38.16
CA LEU A 290 1.14 -16.04 -38.60
C LEU A 290 0.69 -15.71 -40.02
N ALA A 291 0.56 -14.42 -40.37
CA ALA A 291 0.23 -14.01 -41.73
C ALA A 291 1.29 -14.49 -42.74
N GLU A 292 2.58 -14.30 -42.43
CA GLU A 292 3.69 -14.75 -43.28
C GLU A 292 3.77 -16.28 -43.38
N LEU A 293 3.41 -16.99 -42.31
CA LEU A 293 3.32 -18.46 -42.31
C LEU A 293 2.19 -18.95 -43.22
N LEU A 294 0.99 -18.38 -43.07
CA LEU A 294 -0.17 -18.73 -43.89
C LEU A 294 0.06 -18.39 -45.38
N ASP A 295 0.69 -17.25 -45.67
CA ASP A 295 1.10 -16.86 -47.03
C ASP A 295 2.26 -17.72 -47.60
N GLY A 296 2.93 -18.49 -46.74
CA GLY A 296 4.08 -19.34 -47.07
C GLY A 296 3.74 -20.83 -47.25
N ILE A 297 2.60 -21.29 -46.72
CA ILE A 297 2.16 -22.69 -46.82
C ILE A 297 0.96 -22.78 -47.78
N PRO A 298 1.12 -23.35 -49.00
CA PRO A 298 0.04 -23.48 -49.99
C PRO A 298 -1.05 -24.52 -49.63
N LEU A 299 -1.07 -25.01 -48.38
CA LEU A 299 -2.00 -26.06 -47.91
C LEU A 299 -3.45 -25.56 -47.82
N LEU A 300 -3.64 -24.30 -47.42
CA LEU A 300 -4.98 -23.71 -47.24
C LEU A 300 -5.75 -23.54 -48.56
N ASP A 301 -5.05 -23.22 -49.63
CA ASP A 301 -5.64 -23.11 -50.98
C ASP A 301 -5.96 -24.49 -51.58
N ARG A 302 -5.33 -25.56 -51.08
CA ARG A 302 -5.53 -26.95 -51.54
C ARG A 302 -6.58 -27.73 -50.75
N LEU A 303 -6.69 -27.52 -49.44
CA LEU A 303 -7.56 -28.30 -48.55
C LEU A 303 -9.01 -27.79 -48.48
N LEU A 304 -9.27 -26.55 -48.91
CA LEU A 304 -10.58 -25.92 -48.82
C LEU A 304 -10.98 -25.29 -50.16
N PRO A 305 -11.46 -26.08 -51.16
CA PRO A 305 -12.09 -25.55 -52.36
C PRO A 305 -13.46 -24.98 -51.99
N VAL A 306 -13.50 -23.73 -51.53
CA VAL A 306 -14.72 -23.13 -50.97
C VAL A 306 -15.53 -22.58 -52.18
N PRO A 307 -16.81 -22.97 -52.44
CA PRO A 307 -17.64 -22.55 -53.61
C PRO A 307 -18.39 -21.19 -53.52
N ARG A 308 -18.04 -20.22 -54.38
CA ARG A 308 -18.55 -18.81 -54.45
C ARG A 308 -19.96 -18.56 -53.84
N SER A 309 -20.01 -17.98 -52.64
CA SER A 309 -21.23 -17.50 -51.95
C SER A 309 -21.00 -16.09 -51.39
N ARG A 310 -22.09 -15.34 -51.20
CA ARG A 310 -22.15 -13.89 -50.96
C ARG A 310 -21.82 -13.50 -49.50
N TRP A 311 -21.78 -14.47 -48.59
CA TRP A 311 -21.55 -14.29 -47.14
C TRP A 311 -20.31 -15.08 -46.66
N ARG A 312 -19.12 -14.82 -47.25
CA ARG A 312 -17.93 -15.64 -46.96
C ARG A 312 -17.01 -15.05 -45.90
N LEU A 313 -16.90 -15.77 -44.78
CA LEU A 313 -15.73 -15.69 -43.91
C LEU A 313 -14.46 -16.00 -44.74
N PRO A 314 -13.40 -15.20 -44.62
CA PRO A 314 -12.15 -15.44 -45.36
C PRO A 314 -11.57 -16.84 -45.06
N ALA A 315 -10.99 -17.55 -46.04
CA ALA A 315 -10.44 -18.91 -45.84
C ALA A 315 -9.45 -19.05 -44.66
N TRP A 316 -8.69 -17.99 -44.36
CA TRP A 316 -7.79 -17.97 -43.20
C TRP A 316 -8.52 -18.11 -41.85
N THR A 317 -9.79 -17.72 -41.77
CA THR A 317 -10.59 -17.81 -40.53
C THR A 317 -10.73 -19.25 -40.07
N LEU A 318 -10.89 -20.21 -40.98
CA LEU A 318 -11.01 -21.63 -40.64
C LEU A 318 -9.70 -22.20 -40.08
N ALA A 319 -8.54 -21.68 -40.51
CA ALA A 319 -7.25 -22.10 -39.97
C ALA A 319 -6.91 -21.40 -38.63
N VAL A 320 -7.34 -20.16 -38.45
CA VAL A 320 -7.05 -19.38 -37.23
C VAL A 320 -8.04 -19.67 -36.10
N LEU A 321 -9.29 -20.01 -36.42
CA LEU A 321 -10.35 -20.21 -35.42
C LEU A 321 -9.98 -21.28 -34.37
N PRO A 322 -9.46 -22.48 -34.71
CA PRO A 322 -9.06 -23.46 -33.69
C PRO A 322 -7.94 -22.93 -32.78
N VAL A 323 -6.97 -22.20 -33.34
CA VAL A 323 -5.86 -21.60 -32.57
C VAL A 323 -6.39 -20.51 -31.65
N ALA A 324 -7.31 -19.67 -32.13
CA ALA A 324 -7.94 -18.61 -31.34
C ALA A 324 -8.81 -19.19 -30.21
N VAL A 325 -9.57 -20.26 -30.47
CA VAL A 325 -10.38 -20.96 -29.46
C VAL A 325 -9.49 -21.63 -28.42
N ALA A 326 -8.41 -22.30 -28.83
CA ALA A 326 -7.45 -22.90 -27.90
C ALA A 326 -6.73 -21.85 -27.04
N PHE A 327 -6.36 -20.71 -27.62
CA PHE A 327 -5.81 -19.59 -26.86
C PHE A 327 -6.83 -19.04 -25.87
N ALA A 328 -8.07 -18.75 -26.33
CA ALA A 328 -9.13 -18.24 -25.48
C ALA A 328 -9.46 -19.19 -24.32
N SER A 329 -9.49 -20.51 -24.54
CA SER A 329 -9.80 -21.47 -23.47
C SER A 329 -8.72 -21.47 -22.38
N VAL A 330 -7.44 -21.40 -22.76
CA VAL A 330 -6.33 -21.26 -21.82
C VAL A 330 -6.47 -19.96 -21.03
N GLU A 331 -6.71 -18.84 -21.70
CA GLU A 331 -6.81 -17.54 -21.03
C GLU A 331 -8.03 -17.42 -20.11
N VAL A 332 -9.17 -18.01 -20.47
CA VAL A 332 -10.35 -18.11 -19.60
C VAL A 332 -10.03 -18.92 -18.35
N GLN A 333 -9.36 -20.08 -18.49
CA GLN A 333 -8.92 -20.87 -17.34
C GLN A 333 -7.99 -20.09 -16.42
N ARG A 334 -7.06 -19.29 -16.98
CA ARG A 334 -6.16 -18.44 -16.18
C ARG A 334 -6.90 -17.31 -15.48
N THR A 335 -7.91 -16.74 -16.13
CA THR A 335 -8.79 -15.72 -15.55
C THR A 335 -9.54 -16.27 -14.35
N ILE A 336 -10.16 -17.45 -14.49
CA ILE A 336 -10.90 -18.13 -13.40
C ILE A 336 -9.95 -18.44 -12.24
N ALA A 337 -8.78 -19.03 -12.51
CA ALA A 337 -7.81 -19.37 -11.48
C ALA A 337 -7.32 -18.13 -10.68
N PHE A 338 -7.18 -16.97 -11.34
CA PHE A 338 -6.87 -15.73 -10.64
C PHE A 338 -8.06 -15.20 -9.83
N ALA A 339 -9.27 -15.24 -10.38
CA ALA A 339 -10.49 -14.77 -9.71
C ALA A 339 -10.80 -15.55 -8.42
N GLU A 340 -10.46 -16.84 -8.37
CA GLU A 340 -10.60 -17.68 -7.16
C GLU A 340 -9.63 -17.29 -6.03
N ASN A 341 -8.43 -16.80 -6.38
CA ASN A 341 -7.38 -16.46 -5.42
C ASN A 341 -6.62 -15.20 -5.85
N PRO A 342 -7.28 -14.03 -5.85
CA PRO A 342 -6.70 -12.79 -6.34
C PRO A 342 -5.48 -12.35 -5.51
N GLU A 343 -4.70 -11.43 -6.07
CA GLU A 343 -3.72 -10.66 -5.29
C GLU A 343 -4.46 -9.71 -4.33
N THR A 344 -3.76 -9.18 -3.31
CA THR A 344 -4.32 -8.22 -2.34
C THR A 344 -5.11 -7.11 -3.04
N SER A 345 -6.41 -7.05 -2.77
CA SER A 345 -7.31 -6.07 -3.40
C SER A 345 -7.62 -4.90 -2.47
N VAL A 346 -8.07 -3.77 -3.05
CA VAL A 346 -8.58 -2.62 -2.30
C VAL A 346 -9.72 -3.01 -1.35
N ARG A 347 -10.53 -4.02 -1.72
CA ARG A 347 -11.61 -4.55 -0.87
C ARG A 347 -11.08 -5.35 0.33
N ASP A 348 -9.97 -6.06 0.18
CA ASP A 348 -9.36 -6.80 1.30
C ASP A 348 -8.84 -5.82 2.35
N ILE A 349 -8.24 -4.71 1.91
CA ILE A 349 -7.79 -3.65 2.81
C ILE A 349 -8.97 -2.89 3.42
N HIS A 350 -10.05 -2.66 2.68
CA HIS A 350 -11.29 -2.12 3.27
C HIS A 350 -11.74 -2.97 4.47
N ARG A 351 -11.76 -4.30 4.35
CA ARG A 351 -12.13 -5.18 5.48
C ARG A 351 -11.20 -4.98 6.68
N ARG A 352 -9.90 -4.79 6.45
CA ARG A 352 -8.93 -4.45 7.50
C ARG A 352 -9.27 -3.11 8.16
N VAL A 353 -9.53 -2.08 7.36
CA VAL A 353 -9.90 -0.75 7.85
C VAL A 353 -11.19 -0.85 8.68
N ALA A 354 -12.21 -1.56 8.20
CA ALA A 354 -13.46 -1.74 8.93
C ALA A 354 -13.24 -2.43 10.28
N TYR A 355 -12.41 -3.48 10.32
CA TYR A 355 -12.04 -4.18 11.54
C TYR A 355 -11.28 -3.26 12.51
N MET A 356 -10.25 -2.55 12.04
CA MET A 356 -9.45 -1.66 12.89
C MET A 356 -10.20 -0.39 13.29
N SER A 357 -11.17 0.09 12.50
CA SER A 357 -12.09 1.16 12.90
C SER A 357 -13.06 0.70 13.99
N TRP A 358 -13.45 -0.58 14.00
CA TRP A 358 -14.19 -1.16 15.12
C TRP A 358 -13.31 -1.22 16.38
N VAL A 359 -12.03 -1.61 16.26
CA VAL A 359 -11.06 -1.57 17.36
C VAL A 359 -10.89 -0.15 17.90
N GLN A 360 -10.72 0.84 17.01
CA GLN A 360 -10.63 2.26 17.36
C GLN A 360 -11.82 2.72 18.20
N ARG A 361 -13.05 2.41 17.76
CA ARG A 361 -14.26 2.77 18.52
C ARG A 361 -14.34 2.02 19.85
N ARG A 362 -13.88 0.77 19.90
CA ARG A 362 -13.89 -0.03 21.14
C ARG A 362 -12.92 0.53 22.19
N LEU A 363 -11.77 1.04 21.76
CA LEU A 363 -10.77 1.71 22.59
C LEU A 363 -11.04 3.22 22.78
N ASP A 364 -12.11 3.75 22.19
CA ASP A 364 -12.49 5.17 22.24
C ASP A 364 -11.36 6.14 21.81
N LEU A 365 -10.61 5.75 20.78
CA LEU A 365 -9.46 6.49 20.25
C LEU A 365 -9.87 7.49 19.16
N ASP A 366 -9.27 8.68 19.21
CA ASP A 366 -9.61 9.78 18.30
C ASP A 366 -8.64 9.88 17.11
N ASN A 367 -7.37 10.16 17.37
CA ASN A 367 -6.33 10.32 16.34
C ASN A 367 -5.44 9.08 16.28
N VAL A 368 -5.63 8.24 15.27
CA VAL A 368 -4.89 6.98 15.09
C VAL A 368 -3.72 7.15 14.11
N THR A 369 -2.57 6.64 14.51
CA THR A 369 -1.40 6.38 13.66
C THR A 369 -1.29 4.88 13.38
N LEU A 370 -1.33 4.51 12.10
CA LEU A 370 -1.25 3.13 11.62
C LEU A 370 0.10 2.84 10.97
N LEU A 371 0.80 1.80 11.43
CA LEU A 371 1.92 1.17 10.72
C LEU A 371 1.43 0.04 9.81
N ASP A 372 1.62 0.14 8.50
CA ASP A 372 1.23 -0.90 7.52
C ASP A 372 2.11 -0.79 6.25
N VAL A 373 1.75 -1.49 5.16
CA VAL A 373 2.37 -1.46 3.82
C VAL A 373 1.38 -1.16 2.69
N ASP A 374 0.07 -1.36 2.91
CA ASP A 374 -0.98 -1.26 1.88
C ASP A 374 -1.63 0.14 1.79
N MET A 375 -0.78 1.16 1.62
CA MET A 375 -1.13 2.58 1.85
C MET A 375 -2.29 3.12 1.02
N GLY A 376 -2.34 2.78 -0.27
CA GLY A 376 -3.31 3.37 -1.21
C GLY A 376 -4.77 3.16 -0.78
N ALA A 377 -5.08 1.95 -0.29
CA ALA A 377 -6.43 1.62 0.16
C ALA A 377 -6.73 2.17 1.56
N HIS A 378 -5.74 2.23 2.46
CA HIS A 378 -5.89 2.88 3.76
C HIS A 378 -6.23 4.37 3.63
N MET A 379 -5.57 5.09 2.71
CA MET A 379 -5.87 6.51 2.43
C MET A 379 -7.28 6.72 1.86
N PHE A 380 -7.87 5.72 1.21
CA PHE A 380 -9.20 5.84 0.62
C PHE A 380 -10.32 5.61 1.65
N PHE A 381 -10.10 4.74 2.64
CA PHE A 381 -11.14 4.34 3.61
C PHE A 381 -10.93 4.86 5.03
N SER A 382 -9.83 5.57 5.32
CA SER A 382 -9.54 6.08 6.67
C SER A 382 -8.94 7.49 6.64
N GLY A 383 -9.09 8.21 7.75
CA GLY A 383 -8.41 9.48 8.02
C GLY A 383 -7.16 9.33 8.90
N TRP A 384 -6.61 8.12 9.00
CA TRP A 384 -5.49 7.83 9.90
C TRP A 384 -4.18 8.44 9.40
N ARG A 385 -3.29 8.75 10.33
CA ARG A 385 -1.89 9.02 10.00
C ARG A 385 -1.22 7.70 9.64
N LEU A 386 -0.60 7.64 8.47
CA LEU A 386 0.02 6.40 7.97
C LEU A 386 1.53 6.43 8.16
N LEU A 387 2.05 5.32 8.65
CA LEU A 387 3.46 4.99 8.77
C LEU A 387 3.73 3.78 7.86
N ASP A 388 4.43 4.03 6.76
CA ASP A 388 4.61 3.02 5.71
C ASP A 388 5.94 2.26 5.89
N GLN A 389 5.87 1.06 6.48
CA GLN A 389 7.07 0.24 6.69
C GLN A 389 7.68 -0.30 5.38
N ALA A 390 6.96 -0.20 4.25
CA ALA A 390 7.50 -0.50 2.93
C ALA A 390 8.22 0.71 2.29
N GLY A 391 8.09 1.91 2.87
CA GLY A 391 8.77 3.12 2.41
C GLY A 391 8.29 3.64 1.05
N LEU A 392 7.05 3.39 0.65
CA LEU A 392 6.47 3.91 -0.59
C LEU A 392 6.06 5.38 -0.45
N ILE A 393 5.43 5.74 0.67
CA ILE A 393 5.02 7.12 0.99
C ILE A 393 5.76 7.71 2.20
N ASP A 394 6.47 6.89 2.97
CA ASP A 394 7.25 7.33 4.13
C ASP A 394 8.72 7.49 3.74
N VAL A 395 9.20 8.73 3.73
CA VAL A 395 10.58 9.09 3.36
C VAL A 395 11.61 8.43 4.30
N PRO A 396 11.49 8.55 5.64
CA PRO A 396 12.38 7.84 6.57
C PRO A 396 12.56 6.36 6.26
N PHE A 397 11.47 5.60 6.09
CA PHE A 397 11.56 4.18 5.75
C PHE A 397 12.14 3.93 4.35
N ALA A 398 11.82 4.77 3.36
CA ALA A 398 12.35 4.64 2.00
C ALA A 398 13.88 4.67 1.96
N HIS A 399 14.49 5.48 2.83
CA HIS A 399 15.94 5.67 2.90
C HIS A 399 16.64 4.69 3.88
N HIS A 400 15.88 3.96 4.70
CA HIS A 400 16.36 2.98 5.67
C HIS A 400 15.88 1.56 5.35
N ARG A 401 15.97 1.15 4.09
CA ARG A 401 15.51 -0.17 3.60
C ARG A 401 16.07 -1.36 4.41
N LYS A 402 17.28 -1.23 4.97
CA LYS A 402 17.89 -2.30 5.79
C LYS A 402 17.31 -2.40 7.20
N TYR A 403 16.40 -1.49 7.56
CA TYR A 403 15.79 -1.38 8.88
C TYR A 403 16.85 -1.31 9.97
N ASP A 404 17.81 -0.39 9.79
CA ASP A 404 18.93 -0.19 10.71
C ASP A 404 18.42 -0.05 12.15
N LYS A 405 19.03 -0.80 13.07
CA LYS A 405 18.54 -0.90 14.46
C LYS A 405 18.45 0.46 15.18
N PRO A 406 19.44 1.38 15.06
CA PRO A 406 19.32 2.71 15.64
C PRO A 406 18.13 3.50 15.08
N PHE A 407 17.92 3.44 13.75
CA PHE A 407 16.80 4.08 13.08
C PHE A 407 15.45 3.54 13.56
N MET A 408 15.28 2.21 13.60
CA MET A 408 14.03 1.60 14.06
C MET A 408 13.70 2.00 15.50
N ARG A 409 14.70 2.06 16.38
CA ARG A 409 14.51 2.49 17.77
C ARG A 409 14.11 3.95 17.91
N GLU A 410 14.75 4.84 17.15
CA GLU A 410 14.42 6.26 17.18
C GLU A 410 13.09 6.53 16.48
N TYR A 411 12.96 6.17 15.21
CA TYR A 411 11.82 6.56 14.40
C TYR A 411 10.55 5.80 14.79
N LEU A 412 10.56 4.46 14.78
CA LEU A 412 9.35 3.69 15.04
C LEU A 412 8.95 3.69 16.52
N PHE A 413 9.89 3.36 17.41
CA PHE A 413 9.57 3.09 18.81
C PHE A 413 9.60 4.33 19.72
N LYS A 414 10.29 5.41 19.34
CA LYS A 414 10.37 6.63 20.14
C LYS A 414 9.56 7.78 19.54
N GLU A 415 9.73 8.07 18.25
CA GLU A 415 9.09 9.23 17.62
C GLU A 415 7.65 8.96 17.18
N GLN A 416 7.42 7.90 16.41
CA GLN A 416 6.12 7.67 15.79
C GLN A 416 5.16 6.91 16.70
N ARG A 417 5.64 5.88 17.42
CA ARG A 417 4.88 5.05 18.38
C ARG A 417 3.46 4.71 17.88
N PRO A 418 3.32 3.96 16.77
CA PRO A 418 2.02 3.77 16.13
C PRO A 418 0.99 3.15 17.08
N ASP A 419 -0.23 3.68 17.04
CA ASP A 419 -1.38 3.21 17.83
C ASP A 419 -1.80 1.82 17.37
N PHE A 420 -1.86 1.64 16.05
CA PHE A 420 -2.14 0.37 15.39
C PHE A 420 -0.98 -0.03 14.50
N ALA A 421 -0.74 -1.34 14.41
CA ALA A 421 0.30 -1.84 13.55
C ALA A 421 -0.06 -3.19 12.93
N HIS A 422 0.15 -3.32 11.63
CA HIS A 422 -0.02 -4.56 10.90
C HIS A 422 1.35 -5.12 10.50
N VAL A 423 1.79 -6.14 11.24
CA VAL A 423 3.14 -6.71 11.12
C VAL A 423 3.05 -8.23 11.16
N HIS A 424 3.18 -8.88 10.01
CA HIS A 424 3.20 -10.34 9.90
C HIS A 424 4.00 -10.85 8.69
N SER A 425 4.17 -12.17 8.61
CA SER A 425 4.74 -12.88 7.45
C SER A 425 6.09 -12.30 7.00
N ASN A 426 6.25 -12.00 5.71
CA ASN A 426 7.51 -11.50 5.14
C ASN A 426 7.91 -10.13 5.70
N TRP A 427 6.94 -9.27 6.04
CA TRP A 427 7.23 -7.96 6.61
C TRP A 427 7.77 -8.08 8.03
N ALA A 428 7.18 -8.92 8.88
CA ALA A 428 7.72 -9.20 10.20
C ALA A 428 9.17 -9.72 10.15
N ARG A 429 9.49 -10.56 9.14
CA ARG A 429 10.86 -11.07 8.93
C ARG A 429 11.82 -10.00 8.41
N ALA A 430 11.37 -9.16 7.48
CA ALA A 430 12.19 -8.12 6.86
C ALA A 430 12.52 -6.99 7.84
N THR A 431 11.50 -6.46 8.53
CA THR A 431 11.64 -5.34 9.48
C THR A 431 12.21 -5.78 10.83
N ARG A 432 12.05 -7.07 11.17
CA ARG A 432 12.42 -7.67 12.46
C ARG A 432 11.73 -7.00 13.67
N ILE A 433 10.65 -6.24 13.45
CA ILE A 433 9.91 -5.52 14.51
C ILE A 433 9.56 -6.44 15.70
N PRO A 434 9.05 -7.68 15.51
CA PRO A 434 8.71 -8.56 16.63
C PRO A 434 9.89 -9.00 17.50
N THR A 435 11.13 -8.79 17.05
CA THR A 435 12.34 -9.15 17.80
C THR A 435 12.75 -8.10 18.84
N TYR A 436 12.20 -6.88 18.75
CA TYR A 436 12.54 -5.77 19.64
C TYR A 436 11.87 -5.94 21.02
N PRO A 437 12.60 -5.75 22.14
CA PRO A 437 12.01 -5.69 23.47
C PRO A 437 10.89 -4.64 23.58
N GLU A 438 11.07 -3.50 22.93
CA GLU A 438 10.12 -2.39 22.87
C GLU A 438 8.77 -2.85 22.30
N TRP A 439 8.79 -3.68 21.24
CA TRP A 439 7.59 -4.25 20.64
C TRP A 439 6.88 -5.21 21.60
N LYS A 440 7.63 -6.16 22.17
CA LYS A 440 7.08 -7.19 23.08
C LYS A 440 6.47 -6.61 24.36
N GLN A 441 6.91 -5.44 24.77
CA GLN A 441 6.41 -4.76 25.96
C GLN A 441 5.29 -3.77 25.63
N GLY A 442 5.39 -3.07 24.49
CA GLY A 442 4.52 -1.95 24.15
C GLY A 442 3.36 -2.26 23.21
N TRP A 443 3.32 -3.44 22.58
CA TRP A 443 2.26 -3.80 21.63
C TRP A 443 1.66 -5.17 21.93
N LEU A 444 0.35 -5.27 21.71
CA LEU A 444 -0.46 -6.47 21.91
C LEU A 444 -1.04 -6.91 20.56
N GLU A 445 -0.84 -8.16 20.17
CA GLU A 445 -1.53 -8.72 19.01
C GLU A 445 -2.99 -9.00 19.36
N ILE A 446 -3.91 -8.49 18.56
CA ILE A 446 -5.36 -8.72 18.71
C ILE A 446 -5.84 -9.82 17.75
N PRO A 447 -6.97 -10.48 18.02
CA PRO A 447 -7.48 -11.57 17.19
C PRO A 447 -7.58 -11.22 15.70
N GLY A 448 -7.26 -12.18 14.83
CA GLY A 448 -7.41 -11.99 13.39
C GLY A 448 -8.88 -11.91 12.95
N TYR A 449 -9.15 -11.23 11.83
CA TYR A 449 -10.50 -11.13 11.24
C TYR A 449 -10.67 -12.06 10.03
N PRO A 450 -11.88 -12.54 9.72
CA PRO A 450 -12.10 -13.48 8.62
C PRO A 450 -11.87 -12.85 7.24
N ILE A 451 -11.08 -13.53 6.41
CA ILE A 451 -10.82 -13.18 5.00
C ILE A 451 -11.37 -14.22 4.02
N GLY A 452 -12.18 -15.15 4.52
CA GLY A 452 -12.87 -16.20 3.77
C GLY A 452 -13.48 -17.21 4.74
N GLY A 453 -14.08 -18.28 4.22
CA GLY A 453 -14.81 -19.24 5.08
C GLY A 453 -13.95 -20.04 6.07
N ARG A 454 -12.62 -20.03 5.95
CA ARG A 454 -11.71 -20.84 6.80
C ARG A 454 -10.40 -20.14 7.20
N LYS A 455 -10.23 -18.86 6.88
CA LYS A 455 -8.95 -18.15 7.09
C LYS A 455 -9.16 -16.85 7.85
N LEU A 456 -8.34 -16.64 8.88
CA LEU A 456 -8.21 -15.38 9.58
C LEU A 456 -6.99 -14.62 9.06
N HIS A 457 -7.11 -13.31 9.04
CA HIS A 457 -6.04 -12.39 8.74
C HIS A 457 -5.46 -11.85 10.05
N VAL A 458 -4.28 -12.37 10.39
CA VAL A 458 -3.57 -12.14 11.66
C VAL A 458 -2.55 -11.00 11.55
N GLY A 459 -1.83 -10.72 12.64
CA GLY A 459 -0.77 -9.72 12.68
C GLY A 459 -1.23 -8.30 12.96
N ASN A 460 -2.46 -8.11 13.43
CA ASN A 460 -2.97 -6.81 13.83
C ASN A 460 -2.59 -6.57 15.29
N HIS A 461 -1.95 -5.45 15.56
CA HIS A 461 -1.46 -5.09 16.89
C HIS A 461 -1.99 -3.73 17.30
N ILE A 462 -2.22 -3.56 18.59
CA ILE A 462 -2.53 -2.27 19.22
C ILE A 462 -1.41 -1.89 20.19
N ARG A 463 -1.18 -0.59 20.38
CA ARG A 463 -0.29 -0.11 21.44
C ARG A 463 -0.93 -0.42 22.79
N LYS A 464 -0.18 -1.11 23.66
CA LYS A 464 -0.68 -1.66 24.94
C LYS A 464 -1.13 -0.55 25.89
N ASP A 465 -0.53 0.65 25.80
CA ASP A 465 -0.87 1.81 26.64
C ASP A 465 -2.29 2.37 26.41
N HIS A 466 -2.96 2.01 25.32
CA HIS A 466 -4.39 2.30 25.11
C HIS A 466 -5.32 1.46 25.99
N LEU A 467 -4.80 0.37 26.55
CA LEU A 467 -5.54 -0.58 27.38
C LEU A 467 -4.98 -0.65 28.81
N VAL A 468 -3.68 -0.44 28.96
CA VAL A 468 -2.96 -0.71 30.20
C VAL A 468 -2.05 0.46 30.55
N THR A 469 -2.34 1.12 31.66
CA THR A 469 -1.49 2.15 32.26
C THR A 469 -0.76 1.60 33.49
N GLN A 470 0.11 2.40 34.09
CA GLN A 470 0.79 2.07 35.35
C GLN A 470 0.96 3.34 36.18
N GLY A 471 0.57 3.28 37.46
CA GLY A 471 0.77 4.35 38.43
C GLY A 471 -0.18 5.54 38.30
N GLU A 472 -1.27 5.41 37.55
CA GLU A 472 -2.39 6.34 37.57
C GLU A 472 -3.07 6.30 38.94
N GLN A 473 -3.51 7.47 39.43
CA GLN A 473 -4.22 7.59 40.70
C GLN A 473 -5.70 7.75 40.41
N PHE A 474 -6.52 7.00 41.15
CA PHE A 474 -7.97 7.04 41.05
C PHE A 474 -8.53 7.42 42.42
N ASP A 475 -9.48 8.35 42.45
CA ASP A 475 -10.03 8.85 43.69
C ASP A 475 -11.04 7.85 44.30
N GLN A 476 -11.92 7.26 43.48
CA GLN A 476 -12.93 6.24 43.85
C GLN A 476 -13.44 5.48 42.61
N PRO A 477 -14.07 4.29 42.77
CA PRO A 477 -14.11 3.45 43.96
C PRO A 477 -12.94 2.44 43.98
N ASP A 478 -12.44 2.08 45.17
CA ASP A 478 -11.48 0.98 45.37
C ASP A 478 -12.20 -0.24 45.96
N VAL A 479 -12.67 -1.14 45.09
CA VAL A 479 -13.48 -2.29 45.49
C VAL A 479 -12.67 -3.56 45.35
N GLU A 480 -12.50 -4.29 46.45
CA GLU A 480 -11.87 -5.61 46.44
C GLU A 480 -12.94 -6.71 46.40
N PHE A 481 -12.81 -7.59 45.41
CA PHE A 481 -13.62 -8.79 45.24
C PHE A 481 -12.85 -10.03 45.71
N GLU A 482 -13.59 -11.09 46.03
CA GLU A 482 -13.01 -12.40 46.31
C GLU A 482 -12.00 -12.84 45.23
N GLY A 483 -10.90 -13.44 45.67
CA GLY A 483 -9.77 -13.77 44.80
C GLY A 483 -8.78 -12.61 44.57
N GLY A 484 -8.96 -11.47 45.25
CA GLY A 484 -8.02 -10.34 45.22
C GLY A 484 -8.10 -9.50 43.95
N VAL A 485 -9.23 -9.56 43.22
CA VAL A 485 -9.49 -8.68 42.07
C VAL A 485 -9.92 -7.32 42.63
N ARG A 486 -9.28 -6.24 42.18
CA ARG A 486 -9.64 -4.89 42.59
C ARG A 486 -10.14 -4.06 41.42
N LEU A 487 -11.29 -3.42 41.58
CA LEU A 487 -11.76 -2.36 40.71
C LEU A 487 -11.28 -1.04 41.30
N LEU A 488 -10.48 -0.29 40.55
CA LEU A 488 -9.86 0.96 40.98
C LEU A 488 -10.65 2.20 40.57
N PHE A 489 -11.48 2.08 39.52
CA PHE A 489 -12.24 3.19 38.98
C PHE A 489 -13.46 2.68 38.22
N ALA A 490 -14.56 3.43 38.33
CA ALA A 490 -15.77 3.19 37.56
C ALA A 490 -16.49 4.51 37.29
N ASP A 491 -16.77 4.80 36.02
CA ASP A 491 -17.39 6.05 35.58
C ASP A 491 -18.39 5.80 34.45
N VAL A 492 -19.46 6.59 34.47
CA VAL A 492 -20.50 6.63 33.43
C VAL A 492 -20.59 8.06 32.95
N ARG A 493 -19.74 8.39 31.97
CA ARG A 493 -19.80 9.68 31.28
C ARG A 493 -21.10 9.78 30.50
N SER A 494 -21.75 10.95 30.60
CA SER A 494 -23.04 11.23 29.96
C SER A 494 -24.12 10.20 30.35
N PRO A 495 -24.61 10.22 31.60
CA PRO A 495 -25.48 9.18 32.15
C PRO A 495 -26.92 9.19 31.59
N ILE A 496 -27.18 9.88 30.48
CA ILE A 496 -28.49 9.94 29.82
C ILE A 496 -28.38 9.15 28.51
N VAL A 497 -29.17 8.08 28.37
CA VAL A 497 -29.08 7.13 27.26
C VAL A 497 -30.47 6.79 26.71
N PRO A 498 -30.66 6.63 25.40
CA PRO A 498 -31.96 6.29 24.86
C PRO A 498 -32.30 4.81 25.05
N ASN A 499 -33.59 4.48 25.17
CA ASN A 499 -34.06 3.09 25.14
C ASN A 499 -33.58 2.41 23.84
N GLY A 500 -32.97 1.22 23.94
CA GLY A 500 -32.36 0.54 22.78
C GLY A 500 -30.98 1.08 22.37
N GLY A 501 -30.46 2.07 23.09
CA GLY A 501 -29.16 2.69 22.86
C GLY A 501 -27.98 1.92 23.48
N ARG A 502 -26.87 2.62 23.69
CA ARG A 502 -25.66 2.09 24.33
C ARG A 502 -25.12 3.06 25.36
N LEU A 503 -24.97 2.59 26.59
CA LEU A 503 -24.37 3.33 27.70
C LEU A 503 -22.84 3.20 27.64
N TYR A 504 -22.13 4.31 27.81
CA TYR A 504 -20.68 4.30 27.94
C TYR A 504 -20.30 4.03 29.40
N VAL A 505 -19.53 2.95 29.64
CA VAL A 505 -19.08 2.57 30.98
C VAL A 505 -17.57 2.41 30.95
N HIS A 506 -16.85 3.18 31.76
CA HIS A 506 -15.40 3.09 31.90
C HIS A 506 -15.07 2.41 33.23
N LEU A 507 -14.41 1.26 33.16
CA LEU A 507 -13.91 0.52 34.33
C LEU A 507 -12.39 0.44 34.28
N VAL A 508 -11.74 0.48 35.44
CA VAL A 508 -10.29 0.21 35.56
C VAL A 508 -10.06 -0.82 36.65
N PHE A 509 -9.38 -1.90 36.31
CA PHE A 509 -9.02 -2.97 37.25
C PHE A 509 -7.53 -2.94 37.60
N ASP A 510 -7.20 -3.33 38.83
CA ASP A 510 -5.82 -3.58 39.25
C ASP A 510 -5.29 -4.86 38.59
N GLY A 511 -4.13 -4.72 37.95
CA GLY A 511 -3.41 -5.79 37.29
C GLY A 511 -2.70 -6.67 38.30
N GLN A 512 -3.46 -7.57 38.93
CA GLN A 512 -2.87 -8.71 39.62
C GLN A 512 -3.17 -9.97 38.82
N ARG A 513 -2.12 -10.74 38.52
CA ARG A 513 -2.25 -11.96 37.74
C ARG A 513 -3.27 -12.88 38.42
N GLN A 514 -4.35 -13.19 37.70
CA GLN A 514 -5.37 -14.10 38.18
C GLN A 514 -5.04 -15.54 37.76
N ALA A 515 -5.42 -16.50 38.61
CA ALA A 515 -5.30 -17.91 38.27
C ALA A 515 -6.32 -18.31 37.21
N ASP A 516 -7.56 -17.82 37.37
CA ASP A 516 -8.70 -18.05 36.49
C ASP A 516 -9.30 -16.71 36.04
N GLY A 517 -9.73 -16.64 34.78
CA GLY A 517 -10.46 -15.50 34.20
C GLY A 517 -11.80 -15.22 34.88
N PHE A 518 -12.30 -14.00 34.69
CA PHE A 518 -13.61 -13.59 35.18
C PHE A 518 -14.30 -12.67 34.17
N GLN A 519 -15.63 -12.74 34.14
CA GLN A 519 -16.49 -11.86 33.35
C GLN A 519 -17.16 -10.83 34.25
N VAL A 520 -17.29 -9.60 33.76
CA VAL A 520 -18.02 -8.53 34.47
C VAL A 520 -19.46 -8.52 33.96
N LEU A 521 -20.43 -8.75 34.83
CA LEU A 521 -21.84 -8.53 34.53
C LEU A 521 -22.24 -7.14 35.03
N ALA A 522 -22.43 -6.21 34.10
CA ALA A 522 -22.97 -4.88 34.40
C ALA A 522 -24.50 -4.89 34.23
N PHE A 523 -25.23 -4.33 35.17
CA PHE A 523 -26.69 -4.30 35.14
C PHE A 523 -27.27 -2.94 35.53
N LEU A 524 -28.39 -2.59 34.90
CA LEU A 524 -29.24 -1.46 35.24
C LEU A 524 -30.50 -1.97 35.93
N ASP A 525 -30.88 -1.36 37.05
CA ASP A 525 -32.10 -1.71 37.81
C ASP A 525 -32.77 -0.44 38.38
N ASP A 526 -34.10 -0.36 38.24
CA ASP A 526 -34.92 0.77 38.74
C ASP A 526 -35.61 0.50 40.08
N GLY A 527 -35.37 -0.66 40.71
CA GLY A 527 -36.04 -1.12 41.92
C GLY A 527 -37.48 -1.58 41.72
N GLN A 528 -38.03 -1.50 40.50
CA GLN A 528 -39.40 -1.91 40.15
C GLN A 528 -39.45 -3.22 39.37
N GLY A 529 -38.29 -3.88 39.20
CA GLY A 529 -38.15 -5.16 38.51
C GLY A 529 -37.79 -5.03 37.03
N HIS A 530 -37.59 -3.81 36.50
CA HIS A 530 -37.08 -3.64 35.13
C HIS A 530 -35.56 -3.66 35.14
N ARG A 531 -34.98 -4.52 34.31
CA ARG A 531 -33.53 -4.78 34.30
C ARG A 531 -32.95 -4.89 32.90
N SER A 532 -31.75 -4.36 32.72
CA SER A 532 -30.91 -4.58 31.54
C SER A 532 -29.56 -5.07 31.99
N VAL A 533 -29.04 -6.16 31.42
CA VAL A 533 -27.78 -6.78 31.84
C VAL A 533 -26.88 -6.97 30.62
N ALA A 534 -25.59 -6.73 30.79
CA ALA A 534 -24.58 -6.96 29.77
C ALA A 534 -23.33 -7.60 30.37
N ALA A 535 -22.77 -8.55 29.63
CA ALA A 535 -21.45 -9.10 29.90
C ALA A 535 -20.38 -8.20 29.27
N LEU A 536 -19.38 -7.84 30.08
CA LEU A 536 -18.23 -7.02 29.71
C LEU A 536 -16.97 -7.83 29.99
N ASP A 537 -16.14 -8.01 28.97
CA ASP A 537 -14.90 -8.78 29.10
C ASP A 537 -13.75 -7.83 29.51
N PRO A 538 -13.13 -8.01 30.70
CA PRO A 538 -11.94 -7.27 31.09
C PRO A 538 -10.83 -7.39 30.04
N GLY A 539 -10.11 -6.30 29.79
CA GLY A 539 -9.10 -6.26 28.73
C GLY A 539 -9.64 -6.58 27.33
N TYR A 540 -10.96 -6.51 27.13
CA TYR A 540 -11.72 -6.90 25.92
C TYR A 540 -11.54 -8.36 25.48
N GLY A 541 -11.01 -9.23 26.36
CA GLY A 541 -10.54 -10.57 25.98
C GLY A 541 -9.28 -10.56 25.11
N TRP A 542 -8.68 -9.39 24.85
CA TRP A 542 -7.41 -9.26 24.13
C TRP A 542 -6.22 -9.33 25.08
N TYR A 543 -6.38 -8.82 26.30
CA TYR A 543 -5.41 -8.92 27.39
C TYR A 543 -6.09 -9.52 28.63
N PRO A 544 -6.24 -10.85 28.66
CA PRO A 544 -7.09 -11.50 29.65
C PRO A 544 -6.42 -11.52 31.04
N PRO A 545 -7.20 -11.65 32.14
CA PRO A 545 -6.70 -11.52 33.52
C PRO A 545 -5.49 -12.41 33.90
N GLU A 546 -5.33 -13.55 33.22
CA GLU A 546 -4.23 -14.50 33.42
C GLU A 546 -2.87 -13.96 32.95
N GLU A 547 -2.90 -12.95 32.07
CA GLU A 547 -1.72 -12.28 31.53
C GLU A 547 -1.37 -10.98 32.27
N TRP A 548 -2.22 -10.50 33.18
CA TRP A 548 -2.03 -9.25 33.92
C TRP A 548 -0.74 -9.28 34.77
N LYS A 549 -0.04 -8.14 34.82
CA LYS A 549 1.21 -7.99 35.59
C LYS A 549 0.99 -7.07 36.77
N ARG A 550 1.72 -7.30 37.88
CA ARG A 550 1.63 -6.70 39.24
C ARG A 550 1.62 -5.16 39.38
N ARG A 551 1.50 -4.39 38.30
CA ARG A 551 1.39 -2.92 38.26
C ARG A 551 0.53 -2.40 37.11
N ASP A 552 -0.01 -3.31 36.30
CA ASP A 552 -0.87 -2.96 35.21
C ASP A 552 -2.15 -2.37 35.79
N GLN A 553 -2.69 -1.35 35.17
CA GLN A 553 -4.03 -0.83 35.45
C GLN A 553 -4.80 -1.00 34.15
N VAL A 554 -5.78 -1.90 34.13
CA VAL A 554 -6.41 -2.37 32.90
C VAL A 554 -7.73 -1.63 32.67
N HIS A 555 -7.73 -0.77 31.66
CA HIS A 555 -8.87 0.05 31.27
C HIS A 555 -9.85 -0.73 30.40
N GLY A 556 -11.14 -0.53 30.63
CA GLY A 556 -12.21 -1.01 29.78
C GLY A 556 -13.20 0.10 29.47
N TYR A 557 -13.23 0.55 28.22
CA TYR A 557 -14.21 1.49 27.68
C TYR A 557 -15.34 0.70 27.01
N PHE A 558 -16.39 0.42 27.76
CA PHE A 558 -17.48 -0.44 27.36
C PHE A 558 -18.66 0.35 26.79
N ARG A 559 -19.34 -0.26 25.81
CA ARG A 559 -20.54 0.27 25.16
C ARG A 559 -21.71 -0.68 25.50
N MET A 560 -22.17 -0.61 26.73
CA MET A 560 -23.18 -1.50 27.30
C MET A 560 -24.54 -1.30 26.60
N PRO A 561 -25.13 -2.35 25.98
CA PRO A 561 -26.45 -2.22 25.36
C PRO A 561 -27.53 -1.97 26.42
N VAL A 562 -28.44 -1.04 26.12
CA VAL A 562 -29.64 -0.77 26.93
C VAL A 562 -30.85 -1.39 26.24
N GLY A 563 -31.62 -2.20 26.96
CA GLY A 563 -32.78 -2.89 26.40
C GLY A 563 -33.78 -1.94 25.73
N ALA A 564 -34.26 -2.27 24.53
CA ALA A 564 -35.26 -1.44 23.82
C ALA A 564 -36.63 -1.42 24.53
N ALA A 565 -36.94 -2.45 25.31
CA ALA A 565 -38.16 -2.57 26.09
C ALA A 565 -38.04 -1.99 27.51
N LEU A 566 -36.86 -1.50 27.91
CA LEU A 566 -36.70 -0.86 29.22
C LEU A 566 -37.54 0.43 29.25
N PRO A 567 -38.40 0.66 30.25
CA PRO A 567 -39.17 1.89 30.31
C PRO A 567 -38.26 3.10 30.61
N PRO A 568 -38.64 4.31 30.18
CA PRO A 568 -37.94 5.52 30.61
C PRO A 568 -37.96 5.68 32.13
N GLY A 569 -36.83 6.05 32.73
CA GLY A 569 -36.69 6.16 34.18
C GLY A 569 -35.25 6.30 34.63
N ARG A 570 -35.06 6.39 35.95
CA ARG A 570 -33.73 6.39 36.56
C ARG A 570 -33.36 4.99 37.00
N TYR A 571 -32.16 4.57 36.63
CA TYR A 571 -31.61 3.24 36.88
C TYR A 571 -30.32 3.38 37.67
N ARG A 572 -30.10 2.47 38.61
CA ARG A 572 -28.81 2.30 39.29
C ARG A 572 -27.95 1.34 38.49
N LEU A 573 -26.66 1.65 38.36
CA LEU A 573 -25.68 0.76 37.74
C LEU A 573 -25.03 -0.11 38.82
N GLY A 574 -25.10 -1.42 38.63
CA GLY A 574 -24.38 -2.40 39.43
C GLY A 574 -23.47 -3.28 38.59
N ILE A 575 -22.52 -3.91 39.24
CA ILE A 575 -21.58 -4.86 38.65
C ILE A 575 -21.47 -6.12 39.51
N ALA A 576 -21.34 -7.27 38.88
CA ALA A 576 -21.00 -8.53 39.54
C ALA A 576 -19.85 -9.20 38.77
N LEU A 577 -18.90 -9.79 39.48
CA LEU A 577 -17.83 -10.56 38.85
C LEU A 577 -18.17 -12.04 38.89
N VAL A 578 -18.17 -12.69 37.73
CA VAL A 578 -18.44 -14.12 37.60
C VAL A 578 -17.16 -14.83 37.19
N ASP A 579 -16.75 -15.79 37.98
CA ASP A 579 -15.60 -16.64 37.70
C ASP A 579 -15.87 -17.53 36.47
N GLU A 580 -15.01 -17.48 35.45
CA GLU A 580 -15.26 -18.19 34.19
C GLU A 580 -15.13 -19.72 34.33
N ALA A 581 -14.30 -20.20 35.25
CA ALA A 581 -14.07 -21.62 35.47
C ALA A 581 -15.21 -22.29 36.25
N THR A 582 -15.74 -21.61 37.26
CA THR A 582 -16.72 -22.18 38.20
C THR A 582 -18.14 -21.65 38.01
N GLY A 583 -18.32 -20.53 37.31
CA GLY A 583 -19.60 -19.84 37.17
C GLY A 583 -20.11 -19.19 38.46
N ARG A 584 -19.29 -19.12 39.52
CA ARG A 584 -19.66 -18.52 40.80
C ARG A 584 -19.40 -17.02 40.80
N VAL A 585 -20.27 -16.27 41.49
CA VAL A 585 -20.06 -14.83 41.71
C VAL A 585 -18.96 -14.64 42.75
N ARG A 586 -17.98 -13.79 42.45
CA ARG A 586 -16.93 -13.36 43.38
C ARG A 586 -17.48 -12.21 44.21
N ALA A 587 -17.73 -12.46 45.50
CA ALA A 587 -18.37 -11.49 46.37
C ALA A 587 -17.45 -10.31 46.70
N VAL A 588 -18.03 -9.11 46.86
CA VAL A 588 -17.33 -7.94 47.40
C VAL A 588 -16.82 -8.24 48.81
N ARG A 589 -15.54 -7.95 49.06
CA ARG A 589 -14.84 -8.15 50.34
C ARG A 589 -14.57 -6.84 51.05
N GLN A 590 -14.20 -5.79 50.31
CA GLN A 590 -13.93 -4.46 50.85
C GLN A 590 -14.36 -3.39 49.86
N VAL A 591 -14.76 -2.23 50.39
CA VAL A 591 -15.01 -1.00 49.61
C VAL A 591 -14.23 0.11 50.30
N ASP A 592 -13.32 0.75 49.56
CA ASP A 592 -12.43 1.81 50.05
C ASP A 592 -11.66 1.43 51.34
N GLY A 593 -11.31 0.14 51.46
CA GLY A 593 -10.59 -0.43 52.60
C GLY A 593 -11.45 -0.76 53.83
N GLU A 594 -12.76 -0.54 53.77
CA GLU A 594 -13.72 -0.87 54.84
C GLU A 594 -14.57 -2.10 54.48
N GLU A 595 -15.22 -2.71 55.48
CA GLU A 595 -16.19 -3.79 55.22
C GLU A 595 -17.35 -3.25 54.35
N PRO A 596 -17.82 -4.03 53.35
CA PRO A 596 -18.88 -3.58 52.48
C PRO A 596 -20.16 -3.33 53.28
N PRO A 597 -20.85 -2.20 53.05
CA PRO A 597 -22.11 -1.92 53.74
C PRO A 597 -23.14 -3.03 53.44
N GLU A 598 -23.90 -3.44 54.46
CA GLU A 598 -25.02 -4.38 54.27
C GLU A 598 -26.02 -3.77 53.27
N ALA A 599 -26.11 -4.35 52.08
CA ALA A 599 -27.02 -3.95 51.03
C ALA A 599 -27.85 -5.16 50.56
N PRO A 600 -29.16 -4.97 50.29
CA PRO A 600 -29.99 -6.04 49.75
C PRO A 600 -29.50 -6.42 48.35
N THR A 601 -29.44 -7.73 48.07
CA THR A 601 -29.15 -8.23 46.73
C THR A 601 -30.24 -7.79 45.75
N ILE A 602 -29.86 -7.05 44.72
CA ILE A 602 -30.72 -6.59 43.64
C ILE A 602 -30.73 -7.62 42.51
N TYR A 603 -29.56 -7.97 41.97
CA TYR A 603 -29.44 -8.88 40.84
C TYR A 603 -28.76 -10.21 41.21
N LEU A 604 -27.55 -10.18 41.77
CA LEU A 604 -26.77 -11.35 42.15
C LEU A 604 -26.10 -11.18 43.53
N PRO A 605 -26.08 -12.22 44.40
CA PRO A 605 -25.41 -12.13 45.69
C PRO A 605 -23.91 -11.83 45.52
N GLY A 606 -23.41 -10.81 46.21
CA GLY A 606 -22.01 -10.38 46.11
C GLY A 606 -21.74 -9.33 45.04
N GLU A 607 -22.77 -8.71 44.48
CA GLU A 607 -22.67 -7.55 43.58
C GLU A 607 -22.19 -6.27 44.27
N PHE A 608 -21.71 -5.32 43.46
CA PHE A 608 -21.36 -3.97 43.87
C PHE A 608 -22.25 -2.96 43.11
N LEU A 609 -22.95 -2.09 43.84
CA LEU A 609 -23.68 -0.97 43.25
C LEU A 609 -22.79 0.26 43.24
N LEU A 610 -22.65 0.92 42.09
CA LEU A 610 -21.82 2.12 41.98
C LEU A 610 -22.50 3.27 42.74
N PRO A 611 -21.90 3.79 43.83
CA PRO A 611 -22.52 4.85 44.62
C PRO A 611 -22.58 6.15 43.81
N GLY A 612 -23.73 6.84 43.85
CA GLY A 612 -23.91 8.14 43.21
C GLY A 612 -24.08 8.11 41.68
N VAL A 613 -24.03 6.93 41.04
CA VAL A 613 -24.24 6.80 39.59
C VAL A 613 -25.70 6.47 39.29
N GLU A 614 -26.46 7.49 38.90
CA GLU A 614 -27.81 7.33 38.35
C GLU A 614 -27.79 7.47 36.83
N VAL A 615 -28.32 6.47 36.11
CA VAL A 615 -28.46 6.47 34.66
C VAL A 615 -29.90 6.79 34.30
N GLU A 616 -30.13 7.86 33.53
CA GLU A 616 -31.44 8.18 32.97
C GLU A 616 -31.62 7.46 31.63
N VAL A 617 -32.53 6.50 31.59
CA VAL A 617 -32.99 5.87 30.35
C VAL A 617 -34.16 6.67 29.81
N THR A 618 -34.09 7.12 28.55
CA THR A 618 -35.05 8.10 28.01
C THR A 618 -35.39 7.88 26.52
N SER A 619 -36.30 8.67 25.98
CA SER A 619 -36.62 8.63 24.55
C SER A 619 -35.44 9.11 23.69
N LEU A 620 -35.29 8.58 22.46
CA LEU A 620 -34.27 9.04 21.51
C LEU A 620 -34.31 10.57 21.27
N PRO A 621 -35.47 11.22 21.08
CA PRO A 621 -35.52 12.68 20.93
C PRO A 621 -34.95 13.44 22.14
N ARG A 622 -35.17 12.93 23.36
CA ARG A 622 -34.65 13.56 24.58
C ARG A 622 -33.13 13.40 24.69
N ALA A 623 -32.61 12.21 24.44
CA ALA A 623 -31.16 11.97 24.43
C ALA A 623 -30.46 12.77 23.32
N LEU A 624 -31.09 12.92 22.16
CA LEU A 624 -30.60 13.76 21.07
C LEU A 624 -30.56 15.24 21.48
N ALA A 625 -31.55 15.73 22.25
CA ALA A 625 -31.52 17.10 22.75
C ALA A 625 -30.33 17.36 23.69
N GLU A 626 -29.97 16.38 24.53
CA GLU A 626 -28.76 16.47 25.36
C GLU A 626 -27.47 16.42 24.53
N ALA A 627 -27.41 15.53 23.54
CA ALA A 627 -26.29 15.49 22.60
C ALA A 627 -26.10 16.84 21.89
N VAL A 628 -27.19 17.49 21.46
CA VAL A 628 -27.14 18.83 20.86
C VAL A 628 -26.65 19.88 21.87
N ALA A 629 -27.13 19.85 23.11
CA ALA A 629 -26.71 20.79 24.15
C ALA A 629 -25.21 20.69 24.45
N ASP A 630 -24.66 19.49 24.60
CA ASP A 630 -23.21 19.27 24.83
C ASP A 630 -22.38 19.66 23.59
N HIS A 631 -22.90 19.41 22.38
CA HIS A 631 -22.26 19.88 21.15
C HIS A 631 -22.21 21.41 21.08
N GLU A 632 -23.32 22.09 21.40
CA GLU A 632 -23.34 23.55 21.48
C GLU A 632 -22.35 24.06 22.54
N ALA A 633 -22.29 23.42 23.71
CA ALA A 633 -21.32 23.74 24.76
C ALA A 633 -19.87 23.57 24.30
N ALA A 634 -19.57 22.55 23.49
CA ALA A 634 -18.25 22.36 22.88
C ALA A 634 -17.88 23.50 21.93
N MET A 635 -18.82 23.91 21.07
CA MET A 635 -18.62 25.02 20.13
C MET A 635 -18.44 26.36 20.86
N ASP A 636 -19.19 26.56 21.93
CA ASP A 636 -19.10 27.69 22.83
C ASP A 636 -17.76 27.76 23.58
N ALA A 637 -17.27 26.62 24.07
CA ALA A 637 -15.94 26.52 24.68
C ALA A 637 -14.86 26.94 23.67
N ALA A 638 -14.96 26.49 22.42
CA ALA A 638 -14.03 26.88 21.37
C ALA A 638 -14.10 28.39 21.08
N ALA A 639 -15.30 28.97 21.08
CA ALA A 639 -15.51 30.41 20.88
C ALA A 639 -14.88 31.25 22.01
N ARG A 640 -14.99 30.79 23.26
CA ARG A 640 -14.40 31.45 24.45
C ARG A 640 -12.89 31.24 24.61
N GLY A 641 -12.29 30.34 23.82
CA GLY A 641 -10.86 30.04 23.92
C GLY A 641 -10.52 28.92 24.92
N ASP A 642 -11.52 28.22 25.45
CA ASP A 642 -11.36 27.09 26.37
C ASP A 642 -11.12 25.79 25.57
N CYS A 643 -9.98 25.74 24.89
CA CYS A 643 -9.70 24.72 23.88
C CYS A 643 -9.67 23.30 24.45
N ASP A 644 -9.24 23.14 25.70
CA ASP A 644 -9.05 21.83 26.33
C ASP A 644 -10.40 21.15 26.65
N ARG A 645 -11.50 21.93 26.77
CA ARG A 645 -12.85 21.39 27.01
C ARG A 645 -13.63 21.03 25.75
N VAL A 646 -13.23 21.55 24.59
CA VAL A 646 -13.99 21.38 23.33
C VAL A 646 -14.20 19.91 22.99
N TRP A 647 -13.12 19.13 22.94
CA TRP A 647 -13.20 17.73 22.55
C TRP A 647 -13.85 16.84 23.62
N PRO A 648 -13.54 16.97 24.93
CA PRO A 648 -14.28 16.26 25.97
C PRO A 648 -15.80 16.48 25.92
N LEU A 649 -16.25 17.72 25.77
CA LEU A 649 -17.69 18.04 25.64
C LEU A 649 -18.30 17.39 24.40
N PHE A 650 -17.59 17.39 23.27
CA PHE A 650 -18.07 16.69 22.08
C PHE A 650 -18.12 15.16 22.27
N LYS A 651 -17.16 14.57 23.00
CA LYS A 651 -17.23 13.15 23.33
C LYS A 651 -18.45 12.85 24.19
N ASP A 652 -18.74 13.69 25.18
CA ASP A 652 -19.94 13.59 26.02
C ASP A 652 -21.23 13.69 25.16
N ALA A 653 -21.28 14.63 24.23
CA ALA A 653 -22.36 14.72 23.25
C ALA A 653 -22.57 13.41 22.47
N THR A 654 -21.48 12.81 21.95
CA THR A 654 -21.57 11.54 21.22
C THR A 654 -21.96 10.35 22.09
N ARG A 655 -21.72 10.42 23.41
CA ARG A 655 -22.03 9.32 24.36
C ARG A 655 -23.52 9.22 24.65
N HIS A 656 -24.27 10.33 24.59
CA HIS A 656 -25.73 10.30 24.67
C HIS A 656 -26.37 9.50 23.55
N VAL A 657 -25.80 9.54 22.34
CA VAL A 657 -26.31 8.88 21.13
C VAL A 657 -25.29 7.89 20.56
N LEU A 658 -24.62 7.13 21.42
CA LEU A 658 -23.45 6.31 21.08
C LEU A 658 -23.68 5.23 19.99
N ALA A 659 -24.94 4.85 19.76
CA ALA A 659 -25.36 3.93 18.71
C ALA A 659 -25.54 4.60 17.34
N ASP A 660 -25.74 5.92 17.31
CA ASP A 660 -25.89 6.73 16.10
C ASP A 660 -24.52 7.20 15.60
N THR A 661 -23.92 6.40 14.71
CA THR A 661 -22.61 6.74 14.13
C THR A 661 -22.70 7.88 13.11
N ASP A 662 -23.87 8.11 12.53
CA ASP A 662 -24.08 9.12 11.50
C ASP A 662 -24.10 10.52 12.15
N TRP A 663 -24.73 10.65 13.32
CA TRP A 663 -24.70 11.88 14.10
C TRP A 663 -23.28 12.36 14.39
N ARG A 664 -22.39 11.45 14.85
CA ARG A 664 -20.97 11.80 15.05
C ARG A 664 -20.30 12.22 13.74
N ALA A 665 -20.52 11.48 12.66
CA ALA A 665 -19.91 11.76 11.36
C ALA A 665 -20.32 13.14 10.79
N GLU A 666 -21.55 13.56 11.03
CA GLU A 666 -22.07 14.87 10.62
C GLU A 666 -21.45 16.04 11.39
N HIS A 667 -21.25 15.90 12.70
CA HIS A 667 -20.86 17.01 13.58
C HIS A 667 -19.34 17.10 13.83
N GLU A 668 -18.62 15.98 13.78
CA GLU A 668 -17.20 15.91 14.17
C GLU A 668 -16.32 16.88 13.37
N GLY A 669 -16.56 17.03 12.06
CA GLY A 669 -15.76 17.91 11.21
C GLY A 669 -15.80 19.38 11.65
N ALA A 670 -16.97 19.88 12.05
CA ALA A 670 -17.14 21.25 12.54
C ALA A 670 -16.40 21.46 13.87
N VAL A 671 -16.53 20.52 14.81
CA VAL A 671 -15.87 20.59 16.12
C VAL A 671 -14.35 20.52 15.98
N ARG A 672 -13.80 19.62 15.14
CA ARG A 672 -12.35 19.54 14.88
C ARG A 672 -11.81 20.86 14.31
N THR A 673 -12.54 21.47 13.38
CA THR A 673 -12.19 22.78 12.82
C THR A 673 -12.23 23.87 13.90
N ALA A 674 -13.25 23.87 14.75
CA ALA A 674 -13.40 24.83 15.84
C ALA A 674 -12.26 24.71 16.87
N LEU A 675 -11.90 23.48 17.26
CA LEU A 675 -10.77 23.19 18.14
C LEU A 675 -9.44 23.63 17.53
N ALA A 676 -9.16 23.28 16.28
CA ALA A 676 -7.94 23.71 15.59
C ALA A 676 -7.82 25.24 15.54
N ARG A 677 -8.93 25.95 15.29
CA ARG A 677 -8.96 27.42 15.33
C ARG A 677 -8.81 27.98 16.74
N CYS A 678 -9.34 27.31 17.75
CA CYS A 678 -9.17 27.67 19.16
C CYS A 678 -7.68 27.61 19.54
N LEU A 679 -7.04 26.47 19.28
CA LEU A 679 -5.61 26.26 19.53
C LEU A 679 -4.74 27.26 18.77
N ALA A 680 -5.08 27.56 17.51
CA ALA A 680 -4.39 28.57 16.73
C ALA A 680 -4.48 29.98 17.33
N ARG A 681 -5.61 30.35 17.95
CA ARG A 681 -5.75 31.61 18.69
C ARG A 681 -4.99 31.60 20.01
N ARG A 682 -5.02 30.48 20.74
CA ARG A 682 -4.24 30.31 21.98
C ARG A 682 -2.73 30.43 21.73
N ALA A 683 -2.27 29.93 20.59
CA ALA A 683 -0.89 30.08 20.14
C ALA A 683 -0.49 31.56 19.90
N ASP A 684 -1.42 32.43 19.50
CA ASP A 684 -1.14 33.86 19.27
C ASP A 684 -0.86 34.61 20.60
N SER A 685 -1.39 34.11 21.72
CA SER A 685 -1.18 34.69 23.07
C SER A 685 -0.13 33.94 23.91
N ALA A 686 0.50 32.90 23.36
CA ALA A 686 1.53 32.14 24.04
C ALA A 686 2.79 32.99 24.30
N ARG A 687 3.30 32.94 25.53
CA ARG A 687 4.44 33.75 25.99
C ARG A 687 5.78 33.25 25.48
N ASP A 688 5.92 31.93 25.35
CA ASP A 688 7.12 31.30 24.84
C ASP A 688 6.86 30.57 23.52
N ARG A 689 7.92 30.45 22.73
CA ARG A 689 7.84 29.88 21.38
C ARG A 689 7.52 28.39 21.38
N ASP A 690 7.91 27.66 22.42
CA ASP A 690 7.67 26.22 22.49
C ASP A 690 6.19 25.94 22.77
N ALA A 691 5.54 26.72 23.62
CA ALA A 691 4.10 26.71 23.84
C ALA A 691 3.34 27.06 22.55
N ARG A 692 3.78 28.11 21.84
CA ARG A 692 3.22 28.48 20.52
C ARG A 692 3.36 27.33 19.51
N ALA A 693 4.53 26.69 19.43
CA ALA A 693 4.76 25.57 18.53
C ALA A 693 3.90 24.36 18.90
N ARG A 694 3.77 24.02 20.20
CA ARG A 694 2.93 22.92 20.68
C ARG A 694 1.48 23.10 20.26
N ASP A 695 0.88 24.27 20.51
CA ASP A 695 -0.50 24.55 20.15
C ASP A 695 -0.73 24.53 18.63
N LEU A 696 0.21 25.06 17.84
CA LEU A 696 0.10 25.04 16.38
C LEU A 696 0.26 23.63 15.80
N VAL A 697 1.16 22.81 16.34
CA VAL A 697 1.31 21.40 15.95
C VAL A 697 0.04 20.62 16.30
N GLU A 698 -0.53 20.85 17.48
CA GLU A 698 -1.76 20.20 17.89
C GLU A 698 -2.94 20.65 17.00
N ALA A 699 -3.04 21.95 16.68
CA ALA A 699 -4.04 22.45 15.73
C ALA A 699 -3.92 21.77 14.35
N MET A 700 -2.70 21.55 13.85
CA MET A 700 -2.45 20.84 12.59
C MET A 700 -2.91 19.37 12.63
N ARG A 701 -2.86 18.72 13.80
CA ARG A 701 -3.36 17.34 13.97
C ARG A 701 -4.88 17.27 13.95
N TRP A 702 -5.55 18.26 14.54
CA TRP A 702 -7.02 18.32 14.55
C TRP A 702 -7.60 18.69 13.19
N ASP A 703 -7.12 19.77 12.56
CA ASP A 703 -7.49 20.15 11.19
C ASP A 703 -6.42 21.03 10.52
N HIS A 704 -5.57 20.40 9.70
CA HIS A 704 -4.54 21.09 8.89
C HIS A 704 -5.11 22.03 7.81
N ARG A 705 -6.41 21.98 7.52
CA ARG A 705 -7.09 22.85 6.54
C ARG A 705 -7.84 24.01 7.21
N ALA A 706 -7.77 24.12 8.53
CA ALA A 706 -8.43 25.18 9.28
C ALA A 706 -8.04 26.57 8.73
N PRO A 707 -9.03 27.44 8.41
CA PRO A 707 -8.77 28.76 7.85
C PRO A 707 -7.82 29.60 8.72
N GLY A 708 -6.80 30.18 8.10
CA GLY A 708 -5.80 31.03 8.78
C GLY A 708 -4.76 30.28 9.61
N LEU A 709 -4.79 28.95 9.69
CA LEU A 709 -3.78 28.16 10.41
C LEU A 709 -2.41 28.25 9.73
N THR A 710 -2.36 28.04 8.40
CA THR A 710 -1.10 28.08 7.64
C THR A 710 -0.39 29.43 7.67
N ALA A 711 -1.14 30.54 7.84
CA ALA A 711 -0.56 31.87 8.01
C ALA A 711 0.20 32.01 9.34
N ARG A 712 -0.15 31.21 10.36
CA ARG A 712 0.52 31.15 11.66
C ARG A 712 1.67 30.14 11.70
N THR A 713 1.50 28.98 11.06
CA THR A 713 2.51 27.91 11.12
C THR A 713 3.74 28.19 10.26
N ARG A 714 3.56 28.77 9.06
CA ARG A 714 4.66 28.96 8.09
C ARG A 714 5.78 29.89 8.56
N PRO A 715 5.50 31.06 9.18
CA PRO A 715 6.57 31.93 9.68
C PRO A 715 7.43 31.21 10.74
N LEU A 716 6.78 30.54 11.70
CA LEU A 716 7.48 29.79 12.74
C LEU A 716 8.28 28.61 12.16
N ALA A 717 7.74 27.90 11.16
CA ALA A 717 8.47 26.87 10.45
C ALA A 717 9.73 27.43 9.77
N ALA A 718 9.66 28.60 9.14
CA ALA A 718 10.80 29.24 8.50
C ALA A 718 11.90 29.64 9.50
N GLU A 719 11.53 30.15 10.68
CA GLU A 719 12.46 30.45 11.77
C GLU A 719 13.17 29.17 12.24
N LEU A 720 12.42 28.09 12.48
CA LEU A 720 12.98 26.79 12.89
C LEU A 720 13.89 26.18 11.82
N VAL A 721 13.61 26.41 10.54
CA VAL A 721 14.51 26.00 9.45
C VAL A 721 15.83 26.75 9.53
N ALA A 722 15.81 28.06 9.75
CA ALA A 722 17.04 28.85 9.88
C ALA A 722 17.88 28.40 11.07
N GLU A 723 17.25 28.06 12.20
CA GLU A 723 17.94 27.48 13.36
C GLU A 723 18.53 26.10 13.05
N GLY A 724 17.73 25.23 12.42
CA GLY A 724 18.20 23.92 11.99
C GLY A 724 19.41 24.03 11.07
N ASP A 725 19.41 24.99 10.15
CA ASP A 725 20.53 25.28 9.25
C ASP A 725 21.79 25.73 10.02
N ALA A 726 21.62 26.55 11.05
CA ALA A 726 22.73 26.98 11.91
C ALA A 726 23.32 25.82 12.73
N PHE A 727 22.48 24.97 13.33
CA PHE A 727 22.93 23.77 14.05
C PHE A 727 23.58 22.75 13.13
N PHE A 728 23.05 22.58 11.91
CA PHE A 728 23.63 21.70 10.90
C PHE A 728 25.02 22.18 10.49
N ALA A 729 25.20 23.50 10.29
CA ALA A 729 26.50 24.09 9.99
C ALA A 729 27.50 23.96 11.15
N ALA A 730 27.01 23.92 12.40
CA ALA A 730 27.79 23.69 13.60
C ALA A 730 28.05 22.20 13.91
N GLU A 731 27.61 21.28 13.04
CA GLU A 731 27.67 19.82 13.25
C GLU A 731 26.93 19.32 14.52
N ASP A 732 25.97 20.11 15.04
CA ASP A 732 25.06 19.68 16.10
C ASP A 732 23.84 19.00 15.47
N TRP A 733 24.05 17.75 15.05
CA TRP A 733 23.05 16.96 14.33
C TRP A 733 21.76 16.71 15.12
N ALA A 734 21.86 16.63 16.45
CA ALA A 734 20.71 16.39 17.31
C ALA A 734 19.78 17.61 17.31
N GLN A 735 20.32 18.80 17.59
CA GLN A 735 19.53 20.02 17.57
C GLN A 735 19.05 20.36 16.15
N ALA A 736 19.90 20.14 15.13
CA ALA A 736 19.50 20.35 13.74
C ALA A 736 18.28 19.49 13.38
N TYR A 737 18.33 18.20 13.71
CA TYR A 737 17.23 17.28 13.47
C TYR A 737 15.96 17.71 14.21
N ASP A 738 16.05 18.03 15.50
CA ASP A 738 14.89 18.40 16.31
C ASP A 738 14.21 19.68 15.76
N ARG A 739 14.98 20.68 15.32
CA ARG A 739 14.45 21.90 14.69
C ARG A 739 13.79 21.62 13.35
N TYR A 740 14.41 20.83 12.49
CA TYR A 740 13.81 20.45 11.21
C TYR A 740 12.56 19.59 11.39
N ALA A 741 12.56 18.63 12.31
CA ALA A 741 11.42 17.78 12.61
C ALA A 741 10.22 18.59 13.11
N LEU A 742 10.45 19.59 13.97
CA LEU A 742 9.40 20.51 14.41
C LEU A 742 8.90 21.39 13.25
N ALA A 743 9.80 21.94 12.43
CA ALA A 743 9.42 22.71 11.25
C ALA A 743 8.54 21.90 10.28
N LEU A 744 8.84 20.61 10.08
CA LEU A 744 8.07 19.71 9.22
C LEU A 744 6.70 19.35 9.78
N GLN A 745 6.51 19.39 11.10
CA GLN A 745 5.16 19.25 11.70
C GLN A 745 4.31 20.50 11.45
N LEU A 746 4.92 21.68 11.36
CA LEU A 746 4.25 22.96 11.11
C LEU A 746 4.02 23.25 9.62
N ASP A 747 4.97 22.87 8.74
CA ASP A 747 4.83 22.92 7.28
C ASP A 747 5.40 21.65 6.61
N PRO A 748 4.56 20.62 6.39
CA PRO A 748 4.98 19.35 5.79
C PRO A 748 5.49 19.44 4.35
N ARG A 749 5.28 20.59 3.66
CA ARG A 749 5.65 20.81 2.24
C ARG A 749 7.12 21.11 2.03
N LEU A 750 7.88 21.31 3.11
CA LEU A 750 9.30 21.67 3.07
C LEU A 750 10.16 20.44 2.71
N SER A 751 10.04 19.93 1.48
CA SER A 751 10.68 18.69 1.04
C SER A 751 12.21 18.72 1.13
N HIS A 752 12.84 19.86 0.80
CA HIS A 752 14.29 20.03 0.95
C HIS A 752 14.73 20.08 2.43
N VAL A 753 13.89 20.61 3.32
CA VAL A 753 14.13 20.56 4.77
C VAL A 753 14.00 19.12 5.26
N ARG A 754 13.01 18.37 4.77
CA ARG A 754 12.86 16.93 5.05
C ARG A 754 14.14 16.18 4.68
N ARG A 755 14.71 16.45 3.51
CA ARG A 755 15.98 15.83 3.11
C ARG A 755 17.11 16.13 4.09
N ARG A 756 17.28 17.39 4.50
CA ARG A 756 18.30 17.77 5.50
C ARG A 756 18.03 17.17 6.87
N ALA A 757 16.76 17.03 7.27
CA ALA A 757 16.38 16.33 8.50
C ALA A 757 16.83 14.87 8.46
N GLU A 758 16.60 14.17 7.35
CA GLU A 758 17.07 12.78 7.20
C GLU A 758 18.60 12.68 7.20
N GLU A 759 19.30 13.62 6.56
CA GLU A 759 20.78 13.70 6.62
C GLU A 759 21.27 13.93 8.07
N ALA A 760 20.66 14.86 8.81
CA ALA A 760 20.97 15.10 10.21
C ALA A 760 20.68 13.88 11.10
N ARG A 761 19.57 13.15 10.86
CA ARG A 761 19.25 11.92 11.59
C ARG A 761 20.34 10.87 11.40
N ASP A 762 20.79 10.68 10.16
CA ASP A 762 21.78 9.66 9.86
C ASP A 762 23.14 10.00 10.52
N TYR A 763 23.54 11.27 10.53
CA TYR A 763 24.73 11.71 11.28
C TYR A 763 24.58 11.58 12.80
N LYS A 764 23.39 11.87 13.33
CA LYS A 764 23.06 11.71 14.75
C LYS A 764 23.14 10.24 15.18
N LEU A 765 22.67 9.33 14.34
CA LEU A 765 22.59 7.89 14.61
C LEU A 765 23.80 7.08 14.14
N ASP A 766 24.80 7.72 13.52
CA ASP A 766 25.96 7.07 12.89
C ASP A 766 25.55 6.00 11.84
N ILE A 767 24.51 6.31 11.05
CA ILE A 767 24.02 5.44 9.99
C ILE A 767 24.71 5.80 8.67
N ARG A 768 25.23 4.78 7.99
CA ARG A 768 25.90 4.94 6.69
C ARG A 768 24.96 4.60 5.55
N ARG A 769 24.61 5.59 4.74
CA ARG A 769 23.90 5.37 3.48
C ARG A 769 24.80 4.64 2.48
N PRO A 770 24.32 3.57 1.84
CA PRO A 770 25.12 2.88 0.82
C PRO A 770 25.36 3.78 -0.40
N GLY A 771 26.63 3.98 -0.78
CA GLY A 771 27.03 4.74 -1.96
C GLY A 771 27.44 6.19 -1.71
N GLU A 772 27.41 6.68 -0.47
CA GLU A 772 27.97 7.98 -0.09
C GLU A 772 29.38 7.80 0.52
N PRO A 773 30.39 8.60 0.12
CA PRO A 773 31.71 8.59 0.75
C PRO A 773 31.63 9.13 2.20
N TYR A 774 32.56 8.67 3.04
CA TYR A 774 32.71 9.07 4.46
C TYR A 774 32.55 10.59 4.63
N PRO A 775 31.73 11.10 5.57
CA PRO A 775 31.99 12.45 6.08
C PRO A 775 33.40 12.45 6.70
N PRO A 776 34.20 13.51 6.57
CA PRO A 776 35.54 13.54 7.15
C PRO A 776 35.49 13.16 8.64
N PRO A 777 36.48 12.41 9.16
CA PRO A 777 36.48 11.95 10.55
C PRO A 777 36.28 13.14 11.51
N ARG A 778 35.39 12.95 12.49
CA ARG A 778 35.14 13.91 13.57
C ARG A 778 36.47 14.45 14.10
N ARG A 779 36.68 15.77 14.05
CA ARG A 779 37.81 16.37 14.77
C ARG A 779 37.68 15.99 16.25
N PRO A 780 38.75 15.55 16.92
CA PRO A 780 38.69 15.23 18.32
C PRO A 780 38.17 16.46 19.08
N ARG A 781 37.15 16.26 19.92
CA ARG A 781 36.73 17.28 20.89
C ARG A 781 37.91 17.49 21.83
N GLY A 782 38.51 18.68 21.76
CA GLY A 782 39.53 19.14 22.70
C GLY A 782 38.96 19.42 24.07
#